data_AF-A0A435FVT9-F1
#
_entry.id   AF-A0A435FVT9-F1
#
_cell.length_a   1.000
_cell.length_b   1.000
_cell.length_c   1.000
_cell.angle_alpha   90.00
_cell.angle_beta   90.00
_cell.angle_gamma   90.00
#
_symmetry.space_group_name_H-M   'P 1'
#
loop_
_entity.id
_entity.type
_entity.pdbx_description
1 polymer ?
#
loop_
_entity_poly.entity_id
_entity_poly.type
_entity_poly.pdbx_seq_one_letter_code
_entity_poly.pdbx_strand_id
1 'polypeptide(L)'
;ASPSRTWTGSVTEMIDDDASLRTRLSANQDELERVTSKIASVDVDVVILAISERVRGLADRKVRHVSAGLDLPSRRTELQILDNSVANCLAALGRSSEPVPAKLLLPAATISAVRTMVEQRSGIATSVRVAREEAAAAADALQAARDRVGEERAVPEPARARLVSALSRAKASGYMRETKESREAADAGAIRWQAAIARLHPWSGDSQALARVAIPNAAQLGAWKALAAELGKGRGVLSDRLAEHQGNHDLLSARLEALRASVDVTDDDAADVIRRARDDAWARHRHDLTGETADDFAATLARDDSVGAGRLANARELVEIRSTNRNLVETAATIAHARDQLARNGSDREAVLLEIRTVARELLGPCQETSPEQLIELIEDRIAARIDALAAWEEIELSRKKAERAVDEEGRIRLELSRALASVGVGSDVGDSLETVMAVAELFLERQFKVDAERTEALKTVGTRQEDLAARRRAVEVAERREDEWQAGIAEALKGTWLERGISVPGMGGVLDQLAELSKSLQDREAMQLRIEKMVADRDNFLVEVTAVAADAGEADDDEPEQLAIRLAQRLERAERMREAKASLVNDLQRLQDQREILDAEVSAHERRKNEVLSVFGVVTLADVVQRDELLRDRDRLRKTVAELEEQVFSELAVEGFEQARSILDGVDLGSIAIEKAEAEQRLRASDEAIQHQLIRQTRATDKLDAIGGDSAVARID
;
A
#
# COMPACT_ATOMS: atom_id res chain seq x y z
N ALA A 1 60.63 -130.20 2.81
CA ALA A 1 60.57 -129.21 1.71
C ALA A 1 61.56 -128.09 2.03
N SER A 2 62.35 -127.63 1.06
CA SER A 2 63.23 -126.46 1.26
C SER A 2 62.39 -125.18 1.21
N PRO A 3 62.57 -124.22 2.15
CA PRO A 3 61.84 -122.94 2.11
C PRO A 3 62.26 -122.10 0.90
N SER A 4 61.36 -121.24 0.42
CA SER A 4 61.62 -120.29 -0.66
C SER A 4 62.60 -119.21 -0.20
N ARG A 5 63.72 -119.05 -0.92
CA ARG A 5 64.85 -118.17 -0.56
C ARG A 5 64.64 -116.71 -0.94
N THR A 6 63.66 -116.02 -0.35
CA THR A 6 63.42 -114.58 -0.59
C THR A 6 63.99 -113.64 0.50
N TRP A 7 64.65 -114.16 1.54
CA TRP A 7 64.85 -113.40 2.80
C TRP A 7 66.29 -112.96 3.11
N THR A 8 67.29 -113.36 2.34
CA THR A 8 68.71 -113.20 2.74
C THR A 8 69.24 -111.77 2.72
N GLY A 9 68.57 -110.84 2.03
CA GLY A 9 68.86 -109.40 2.16
C GLY A 9 68.17 -108.72 3.35
N SER A 10 67.10 -109.33 3.88
CA SER A 10 66.23 -108.74 4.90
C SER A 10 66.73 -108.93 6.34
N VAL A 11 67.66 -109.85 6.60
CA VAL A 11 68.03 -110.25 7.97
C VAL A 11 69.04 -109.30 8.62
N THR A 12 69.99 -108.75 7.85
CA THR A 12 70.96 -107.75 8.34
C THR A 12 70.29 -106.42 8.67
N GLU A 13 69.38 -105.95 7.82
CA GLU A 13 68.59 -104.73 8.09
C GLU A 13 67.77 -104.88 9.39
N MET A 14 67.21 -106.08 9.64
CA MET A 14 66.46 -106.34 10.88
C MET A 14 67.31 -106.27 12.16
N ILE A 15 68.63 -106.49 12.08
CA ILE A 15 69.52 -106.37 13.26
C ILE A 15 69.78 -104.90 13.58
N ASP A 16 70.05 -104.08 12.56
CA ASP A 16 70.29 -102.64 12.72
C ASP A 16 69.02 -101.92 13.22
N ASP A 17 67.85 -102.32 12.71
CA ASP A 17 66.57 -101.80 13.16
C ASP A 17 66.27 -102.12 14.64
N ASP A 18 66.62 -103.32 15.14
CA ASP A 18 66.45 -103.69 16.57
C ASP A 18 67.32 -102.79 17.47
N ALA A 19 68.57 -102.53 17.08
CA ALA A 19 69.49 -101.66 17.82
C ALA A 19 69.03 -100.18 17.81
N SER A 20 68.56 -99.70 16.65
CA SER A 20 68.02 -98.34 16.48
C SER A 20 66.77 -98.12 17.34
N LEU A 21 65.81 -99.05 17.30
CA LEU A 21 64.57 -98.97 18.07
C LEU A 21 64.82 -98.96 19.58
N ARG A 22 65.72 -99.80 20.09
CA ARG A 22 66.09 -99.81 21.53
C ARG A 22 66.70 -98.49 22.00
N THR A 23 67.56 -97.89 21.18
CA THR A 23 68.20 -96.61 21.51
C THR A 23 67.18 -95.48 21.55
N ARG A 24 66.28 -95.42 20.56
CA ARG A 24 65.18 -94.44 20.50
C ARG A 24 64.22 -94.60 21.68
N LEU A 25 63.94 -95.84 22.07
CA LEU A 25 63.07 -96.18 23.21
C LEU A 25 63.64 -95.66 24.55
N SER A 26 64.94 -95.92 24.80
CA SER A 26 65.62 -95.46 26.03
C SER A 26 65.68 -93.93 26.10
N ALA A 27 66.04 -93.26 25.00
CA ALA A 27 66.12 -91.80 24.97
C ALA A 27 64.76 -91.12 25.24
N ASN A 28 63.66 -91.72 24.75
CA ASN A 28 62.31 -91.22 25.02
C ASN A 28 61.90 -91.41 26.50
N GLN A 29 62.32 -92.50 27.15
CA GLN A 29 62.05 -92.73 28.59
C GLN A 29 62.77 -91.72 29.49
N ASP A 30 64.05 -91.47 29.26
CA ASP A 30 64.83 -90.51 30.06
C ASP A 30 64.24 -89.10 29.98
N GLU A 31 63.76 -88.72 28.79
CA GLU A 31 63.14 -87.41 28.56
C GLU A 31 61.75 -87.30 29.20
N LEU A 32 60.96 -88.38 29.21
CA LEU A 32 59.69 -88.46 29.95
C LEU A 32 59.87 -88.26 31.46
N GLU A 33 60.86 -88.90 32.06
CA GLU A 33 61.17 -88.75 33.50
C GLU A 33 61.63 -87.33 33.83
N ARG A 34 62.44 -86.73 32.96
CA ARG A 34 62.93 -85.35 33.12
C ARG A 34 61.80 -84.32 33.08
N VAL A 35 60.89 -84.42 32.11
CA VAL A 35 59.74 -83.49 32.00
C VAL A 35 58.76 -83.70 33.16
N THR A 36 58.49 -84.94 33.55
CA THR A 36 57.62 -85.25 34.71
C THR A 36 58.16 -84.63 36.00
N SER A 37 59.47 -84.75 36.25
CA SER A 37 60.12 -84.16 37.42
C SER A 37 60.07 -82.62 37.42
N LYS A 38 60.18 -82.00 36.23
CA LYS A 38 60.02 -80.54 36.07
C LYS A 38 58.58 -80.09 36.33
N ILE A 39 57.57 -80.83 35.91
CA ILE A 39 56.16 -80.49 36.20
C ILE A 39 55.89 -80.52 37.71
N ALA A 40 56.47 -81.50 38.43
CA ALA A 40 56.31 -81.64 39.87
C ALA A 40 56.98 -80.51 40.67
N SER A 41 58.05 -79.90 40.15
CA SER A 41 58.75 -78.80 40.83
C SER A 41 58.16 -77.41 40.57
N VAL A 42 57.25 -77.26 39.60
CA VAL A 42 56.54 -75.98 39.38
C VAL A 42 55.39 -75.86 40.38
N ASP A 43 55.60 -75.03 41.40
CA ASP A 43 54.58 -74.59 42.34
C ASP A 43 53.78 -73.40 41.78
N VAL A 44 52.46 -73.50 41.81
CA VAL A 44 51.55 -72.50 41.23
C VAL A 44 50.72 -71.92 42.36
N ASP A 45 50.78 -70.60 42.55
CA ASP A 45 50.01 -69.90 43.59
C ASP A 45 48.52 -69.86 43.21
N VAL A 46 47.78 -70.85 43.70
CA VAL A 46 46.34 -71.03 43.41
C VAL A 46 45.49 -69.95 44.08
N VAL A 47 45.95 -69.39 45.21
CA VAL A 47 45.21 -68.41 46.01
C VAL A 47 45.05 -67.11 45.24
N ILE A 48 46.16 -66.56 44.72
CA ILE A 48 46.10 -65.30 43.97
C ILE A 48 45.38 -65.46 42.62
N LEU A 49 45.48 -66.64 41.98
CA LEU A 49 44.79 -66.92 40.73
C LEU A 49 43.26 -67.01 40.89
N ALA A 50 42.77 -67.47 42.05
CA ALA A 50 41.33 -67.57 42.35
C ALA A 50 40.65 -66.19 42.44
N ILE A 51 41.40 -65.15 42.85
CA ILE A 51 40.93 -63.76 42.98
C ILE A 51 41.42 -62.84 41.85
N SER A 52 41.91 -63.40 40.75
CA SER A 52 42.54 -62.67 39.65
C SER A 52 41.72 -61.51 39.07
N GLU A 53 40.42 -61.70 38.82
CA GLU A 53 39.53 -60.63 38.32
C GLU A 53 39.41 -59.45 39.29
N ARG A 54 39.35 -59.74 40.60
CA ARG A 54 39.26 -58.69 41.62
C ARG A 54 40.57 -57.92 41.70
N VAL A 55 41.71 -58.60 41.64
CA VAL A 55 43.04 -57.97 41.58
C VAL A 55 43.21 -57.10 40.33
N ARG A 56 42.78 -57.56 39.15
CA ARG A 56 42.80 -56.73 37.92
C ARG A 56 41.88 -55.52 38.04
N GLY A 57 40.73 -55.67 38.69
CA GLY A 57 39.78 -54.59 38.97
C GLY A 57 40.32 -53.49 39.90
N LEU A 58 41.36 -53.76 40.69
CA LEU A 58 41.98 -52.75 41.56
C LEU A 58 42.73 -51.67 40.78
N ALA A 59 43.22 -51.95 39.57
CA ALA A 59 43.99 -50.97 38.78
C ALA A 59 43.13 -49.76 38.37
N ASP A 60 41.92 -50.00 37.86
CA ASP A 60 40.97 -48.94 37.49
C ASP A 60 40.46 -48.18 38.73
N ARG A 61 40.15 -48.90 39.82
CA ARG A 61 39.72 -48.27 41.08
C ARG A 61 40.81 -47.41 41.71
N LYS A 62 42.08 -47.82 41.62
CA LYS A 62 43.25 -47.03 42.07
C LYS A 62 43.37 -45.71 41.31
N VAL A 63 43.20 -45.72 39.98
CA VAL A 63 43.23 -44.50 39.15
C VAL A 63 42.16 -43.51 39.61
N ARG A 64 40.94 -44.00 39.89
CA ARG A 64 39.84 -43.17 40.41
C ARG A 64 40.12 -42.63 41.82
N HIS A 65 40.69 -43.44 42.71
CA HIS A 65 41.08 -43.00 44.06
C HIS A 65 42.10 -41.85 44.02
N VAL A 66 43.17 -41.99 43.22
CA VAL A 66 44.23 -40.99 43.10
C VAL A 66 43.71 -39.70 42.46
N SER A 67 42.96 -39.81 41.35
CA SER A 67 42.36 -38.67 40.66
C SER A 67 41.37 -37.93 41.59
N ALA A 68 40.51 -38.67 42.29
CA ALA A 68 39.60 -38.09 43.26
C ALA A 68 40.33 -37.39 44.40
N GLY A 69 41.48 -37.91 44.86
CA GLY A 69 42.27 -37.30 45.92
C GLY A 69 42.92 -35.97 45.57
N LEU A 70 43.36 -35.80 44.31
CA LEU A 70 43.91 -34.54 43.82
C LEU A 70 42.82 -33.49 43.57
N ASP A 71 41.67 -33.90 43.04
CA ASP A 71 40.62 -32.97 42.61
C ASP A 71 39.67 -32.54 43.75
N LEU A 72 39.45 -33.39 44.77
CA LEU A 72 38.47 -33.12 45.86
C LEU A 72 38.67 -31.77 46.59
N PRO A 73 39.90 -31.34 46.94
CA PRO A 73 40.13 -30.04 47.57
C PRO A 73 39.69 -28.86 46.69
N SER A 74 39.97 -28.95 45.38
CA SER A 74 39.56 -27.94 44.41
C SER A 74 38.03 -27.89 44.29
N ARG A 75 37.37 -29.06 44.15
CA ARG A 75 35.89 -29.13 44.08
C ARG A 75 35.19 -28.64 45.34
N ARG A 76 35.75 -28.89 46.53
CA ARG A 76 35.23 -28.32 47.79
C ARG A 76 35.34 -26.80 47.84
N THR A 77 36.41 -26.24 47.27
CA THR A 77 36.58 -24.78 47.14
C THR A 77 35.55 -24.19 46.16
N GLU A 78 35.32 -24.85 45.02
CA GLU A 78 34.27 -24.49 44.06
C GLU A 78 32.87 -24.51 44.70
N LEU A 79 32.56 -25.54 45.51
CA LEU A 79 31.31 -25.59 46.27
C LEU A 79 31.16 -24.41 47.24
N GLN A 80 32.22 -24.03 47.95
CA GLN A 80 32.21 -22.88 48.87
C GLN A 80 32.00 -21.54 48.12
N ILE A 81 32.53 -21.40 46.90
CA ILE A 81 32.27 -20.24 46.05
C ILE A 81 30.79 -20.18 45.66
N LEU A 82 30.19 -21.32 45.31
CA LEU A 82 28.76 -21.41 44.98
C LEU A 82 27.88 -21.14 46.21
N ASP A 83 28.25 -21.63 47.40
CA ASP A 83 27.58 -21.29 48.66
C ASP A 83 27.59 -19.77 48.92
N ASN A 84 28.72 -19.10 48.67
CA ASN A 84 28.83 -17.64 48.78
C ASN A 84 27.97 -16.91 47.73
N SER A 85 27.88 -17.44 46.50
CA SER A 85 27.00 -16.89 45.45
C SER A 85 25.53 -16.94 45.86
N VAL A 86 25.08 -18.07 46.41
CA VAL A 86 23.73 -18.22 46.97
C VAL A 86 23.49 -17.22 48.11
N ALA A 87 24.44 -17.07 49.04
CA ALA A 87 24.35 -16.11 50.13
C ALA A 87 24.25 -14.65 49.66
N ASN A 88 25.00 -14.28 48.61
CA ASN A 88 24.94 -12.95 48.01
C ASN A 88 23.59 -12.68 47.35
N CYS A 89 23.04 -13.65 46.61
CA CYS A 89 21.70 -13.54 46.02
C CYS A 89 20.63 -13.38 47.10
N LEU A 90 20.71 -14.14 48.20
CA LEU A 90 19.80 -14.02 49.34
C LEU A 90 19.91 -12.65 50.03
N ALA A 91 21.12 -12.11 50.17
CA ALA A 91 21.31 -10.76 50.73
C ALA A 91 20.73 -9.67 49.82
N ALA A 92 20.92 -9.77 48.51
CA ALA A 92 20.32 -8.86 47.53
C ALA A 92 18.79 -8.92 47.51
N LEU A 93 18.21 -10.09 47.80
CA LEU A 93 16.76 -10.29 47.98
C LEU A 93 16.25 -9.91 49.38
N GLY A 94 17.12 -9.49 50.31
CA GLY A 94 16.76 -9.15 51.70
C GLY A 94 16.37 -10.36 52.56
N ARG A 95 16.79 -11.57 52.17
CA ARG A 95 16.44 -12.87 52.77
C ARG A 95 17.67 -13.67 53.21
N SER A 96 18.66 -12.99 53.80
CA SER A 96 19.95 -13.57 54.20
C SER A 96 19.86 -14.76 55.17
N SER A 97 18.75 -14.91 55.89
CA SER A 97 18.51 -15.97 56.88
C SER A 97 17.57 -17.08 56.40
N GLU A 98 17.20 -17.13 55.12
CA GLU A 98 16.30 -18.17 54.59
C GLU A 98 17.00 -19.55 54.60
N PRO A 99 16.51 -20.53 55.38
CA PRO A 99 17.15 -21.84 55.49
C PRO A 99 16.98 -22.71 54.24
N VAL A 100 15.96 -22.45 53.41
CA VAL A 100 15.72 -23.19 52.16
C VAL A 100 15.56 -22.21 51.00
N PRO A 101 16.68 -21.78 50.37
CA PRO A 101 16.66 -20.78 49.30
C PRO A 101 15.77 -21.15 48.10
N ALA A 102 15.61 -22.46 47.84
CA ALA A 102 14.74 -22.97 46.78
C ALA A 102 13.26 -22.57 46.94
N LYS A 103 12.78 -22.27 48.17
CA LYS A 103 11.40 -21.82 48.43
C LYS A 103 11.13 -20.41 47.92
N LEU A 104 12.17 -19.62 47.66
CA LEU A 104 12.04 -18.26 47.13
C LEU A 104 11.89 -18.24 45.62
N LEU A 105 12.20 -19.34 44.93
CA LEU A 105 12.06 -19.45 43.49
C LEU A 105 10.58 -19.44 43.09
N LEU A 106 10.26 -18.65 42.07
CA LEU A 106 8.91 -18.53 41.54
C LEU A 106 8.70 -19.52 40.39
N PRO A 107 7.46 -19.97 40.14
CA PRO A 107 7.14 -20.73 38.94
C PRO A 107 7.53 -19.97 37.68
N ALA A 108 8.05 -20.67 36.67
CA ALA A 108 8.48 -20.06 35.41
C ALA A 108 7.34 -19.27 34.72
N ALA A 109 6.09 -19.73 34.84
CA ALA A 109 4.91 -19.04 34.33
C ALA A 109 4.70 -17.66 34.99
N THR A 110 4.90 -17.58 36.31
CA THR A 110 4.83 -16.33 37.09
C THR A 110 5.94 -15.37 36.69
N ILE A 111 7.18 -15.84 36.55
CA ILE A 111 8.34 -15.02 36.13
C ILE A 111 8.10 -14.42 34.74
N SER A 112 7.62 -15.23 33.80
CA SER A 112 7.34 -14.77 32.44
C SER A 112 6.23 -13.72 32.40
N ALA A 113 5.10 -13.98 33.08
CA ALA A 113 3.97 -13.06 33.15
C ALA A 113 4.36 -11.70 33.75
N VAL A 114 5.11 -11.71 34.87
CA VAL A 114 5.54 -10.48 35.54
C VAL A 114 6.57 -9.72 34.69
N ARG A 115 7.48 -10.41 33.98
CA ARG A 115 8.46 -9.76 33.09
C ARG A 115 7.78 -9.03 31.93
N THR A 116 6.81 -9.67 31.28
CA THR A 116 5.99 -9.03 30.23
C THR A 116 5.23 -7.81 30.76
N MET A 117 4.66 -7.88 31.96
CA MET A 117 3.97 -6.73 32.56
C MET A 117 4.93 -5.58 32.93
N VAL A 118 6.17 -5.87 33.36
CA VAL A 118 7.19 -4.84 33.64
C VAL A 118 7.58 -4.10 32.36
N GLU A 119 7.72 -4.79 31.23
CA GLU A 119 8.01 -4.19 29.92
C GLU A 119 6.88 -3.28 29.43
N GLN A 120 5.62 -3.67 29.65
CA GLN A 120 4.44 -2.90 29.24
C GLN A 120 4.25 -1.58 30.02
N ARG A 121 4.83 -1.49 31.23
CA ARG A 121 4.63 -0.36 32.15
C ARG A 121 4.97 1.00 31.55
N SER A 122 6.11 1.11 30.88
CA SER A 122 6.58 2.38 30.32
C SER A 122 5.62 2.91 29.25
N GLY A 123 5.06 2.00 28.44
CA GLY A 123 4.04 2.31 27.43
C GLY A 123 2.71 2.75 28.06
N ILE A 124 2.24 2.04 29.08
CA ILE A 124 0.98 2.36 29.78
C ILE A 124 1.07 3.72 30.49
N ALA A 125 2.13 3.96 31.28
CA ALA A 125 2.33 5.22 31.98
C ALA A 125 2.46 6.41 31.00
N THR A 126 3.14 6.21 29.87
CA THR A 126 3.22 7.22 28.82
C THR A 126 1.86 7.48 28.18
N SER A 127 1.08 6.44 27.91
CA SER A 127 -0.27 6.55 27.35
C SER A 127 -1.20 7.37 28.25
N VAL A 128 -1.16 7.15 29.57
CA VAL A 128 -1.97 7.91 30.55
C VAL A 128 -1.53 9.38 30.57
N ARG A 129 -0.23 9.65 30.62
CA ARG A 129 0.31 11.03 30.61
C ARG A 129 -0.11 11.78 29.35
N VAL A 130 0.10 11.19 28.18
CA VAL A 130 -0.25 11.79 26.88
C VAL A 130 -1.75 12.05 26.78
N ALA A 131 -2.60 11.09 27.17
CA ALA A 131 -4.04 11.28 27.16
C ALA A 131 -4.48 12.45 28.06
N ARG A 132 -3.87 12.61 29.25
CA ARG A 132 -4.16 13.72 30.16
C ARG A 132 -3.70 15.07 29.59
N GLU A 133 -2.51 15.13 29.01
CA GLU A 133 -1.97 16.35 28.37
C GLU A 133 -2.86 16.77 27.18
N GLU A 134 -3.29 15.83 26.34
CA GLU A 134 -4.20 16.12 25.23
C GLU A 134 -5.58 16.59 25.71
N ALA A 135 -6.11 16.00 26.78
CA ALA A 135 -7.38 16.42 27.36
C ALA A 135 -7.30 17.83 27.98
N ALA A 136 -6.17 18.19 28.59
CA ALA A 136 -5.91 19.54 29.09
C ALA A 136 -5.81 20.55 27.94
N ALA A 137 -5.04 20.24 26.90
CA ALA A 137 -4.93 21.09 25.71
C ALA A 137 -6.27 21.30 24.99
N ALA A 138 -7.11 20.25 24.91
CA ALA A 138 -8.47 20.35 24.37
C ALA A 138 -9.39 21.21 25.23
N ALA A 139 -9.22 21.19 26.56
CA ALA A 139 -9.98 22.05 27.47
C ALA A 139 -9.60 23.53 27.32
N ASP A 140 -8.30 23.82 27.21
CA ASP A 140 -7.80 25.19 26.96
C ASP A 140 -8.26 25.71 25.59
N ALA A 141 -8.22 24.87 24.55
CA ALA A 141 -8.71 25.21 23.22
C ALA A 141 -10.22 25.49 23.22
N LEU A 142 -11.01 24.74 24.00
CA LEU A 142 -12.43 25.01 24.19
C LEU A 142 -12.66 26.34 24.92
N GLN A 143 -11.87 26.65 25.95
CA GLN A 143 -11.99 27.91 26.67
C GLN A 143 -11.67 29.10 25.77
N ALA A 144 -10.57 29.04 25.00
CA ALA A 144 -10.22 30.07 24.02
C ALA A 144 -11.32 30.26 22.94
N ALA A 145 -11.98 29.17 22.53
CA ALA A 145 -13.12 29.26 21.61
C ALA A 145 -14.35 29.94 22.24
N ARG A 146 -14.60 29.74 23.54
CA ARG A 146 -15.70 30.40 24.27
C ARG A 146 -15.45 31.88 24.46
N ASP A 147 -14.22 32.28 24.77
CA ASP A 147 -13.87 33.68 24.99
C ASP A 147 -14.11 34.52 23.72
N ARG A 148 -13.89 33.95 22.53
CA ARG A 148 -14.19 34.59 21.23
C ARG A 148 -15.68 34.82 20.95
N VAL A 149 -16.59 34.10 21.61
CA VAL A 149 -18.04 34.27 21.39
C VAL A 149 -18.59 35.54 22.06
N GLY A 150 -17.80 36.22 22.90
CA GLY A 150 -18.25 37.31 23.77
C GLY A 150 -18.02 38.75 23.29
N GLU A 151 -17.35 39.00 22.15
CA GLU A 151 -16.81 40.34 21.87
C GLU A 151 -17.80 41.36 21.30
N GLU A 152 -18.89 40.97 20.63
CA GLU A 152 -19.84 41.94 20.05
C GLU A 152 -21.31 41.58 20.33
N ARG A 153 -22.05 42.54 20.91
CA ARG A 153 -23.43 42.36 21.36
C ARG A 153 -24.37 42.47 20.15
N ALA A 154 -24.92 41.34 19.70
CA ALA A 154 -25.89 41.31 18.60
C ALA A 154 -27.11 42.22 18.88
N VAL A 155 -27.48 43.03 17.90
CA VAL A 155 -28.69 43.85 17.96
C VAL A 155 -29.92 42.93 17.90
N PRO A 156 -31.01 43.20 18.65
CA PRO A 156 -32.17 42.33 18.66
C PRO A 156 -32.80 42.17 17.27
N GLU A 157 -33.12 40.92 16.90
CA GLU A 157 -33.75 40.56 15.63
C GLU A 157 -34.99 41.39 15.27
N PRO A 158 -35.91 41.71 16.21
CA PRO A 158 -37.08 42.54 15.91
C PRO A 158 -36.73 43.99 15.51
N ALA A 159 -35.58 44.52 15.93
CA ALA A 159 -35.12 45.85 15.52
C ALA A 159 -34.53 45.81 14.10
N ARG A 160 -33.76 44.75 13.78
CA ARG A 160 -33.21 44.52 12.44
C ARG A 160 -34.30 44.25 11.39
N ALA A 161 -35.29 43.42 11.71
CA ALA A 161 -36.42 43.15 10.82
C ALA A 161 -37.21 44.43 10.47
N ARG A 162 -37.38 45.34 11.43
CA ARG A 162 -37.99 46.66 11.19
C ARG A 162 -37.15 47.52 10.26
N LEU A 163 -35.83 47.53 10.41
CA LEU A 163 -34.91 48.25 9.53
C LEU A 163 -34.92 47.69 8.11
N VAL A 164 -34.88 46.36 7.94
CA VAL A 164 -34.99 45.70 6.63
C VAL A 164 -36.31 46.08 5.96
N SER A 165 -37.42 46.01 6.70
CA SER A 165 -38.74 46.34 6.16
C SER A 165 -38.84 47.81 5.71
N ALA A 166 -38.32 48.75 6.51
CA ALA A 166 -38.27 50.17 6.16
C ALA A 166 -37.37 50.43 4.93
N LEU A 167 -36.20 49.78 4.87
CA LEU A 167 -35.29 49.88 3.72
C LEU A 167 -35.91 49.30 2.44
N SER A 168 -36.60 48.15 2.52
CA SER A 168 -37.30 47.57 1.38
C SER A 168 -38.43 48.46 0.87
N ARG A 169 -39.19 49.10 1.77
CA ARG A 169 -40.21 50.11 1.38
C ARG A 169 -39.57 51.30 0.68
N ALA A 170 -38.44 51.81 1.20
CA ALA A 170 -37.71 52.90 0.58
C ALA A 170 -37.21 52.53 -0.84
N LYS A 171 -36.65 51.33 -1.03
CA LYS A 171 -36.21 50.84 -2.35
C LYS A 171 -37.35 50.64 -3.35
N ALA A 172 -38.50 50.17 -2.87
CA ALA A 172 -39.67 49.96 -3.71
C ALA A 172 -40.39 51.27 -4.08
N SER A 173 -40.10 52.36 -3.37
CA SER A 173 -40.73 53.65 -3.62
C SER A 173 -40.20 54.29 -4.90
N GLY A 174 -41.11 54.79 -5.73
CA GLY A 174 -40.79 55.46 -6.99
C GLY A 174 -40.53 56.96 -6.85
N TYR A 175 -40.37 57.49 -5.63
CA TYR A 175 -40.43 58.94 -5.36
C TYR A 175 -39.46 59.74 -6.24
N MET A 176 -38.20 59.31 -6.39
CA MET A 176 -37.23 60.03 -7.23
C MET A 176 -37.68 60.12 -8.68
N ARG A 177 -38.15 59.00 -9.23
CA ARG A 177 -38.66 58.94 -10.61
C ARG A 177 -39.89 59.85 -10.76
N GLU A 178 -40.82 59.77 -9.81
CA GLU A 178 -42.06 60.54 -9.85
C GLU A 178 -41.82 62.04 -9.63
N THR A 179 -40.86 62.42 -8.78
CA THR A 179 -40.44 63.82 -8.56
C THR A 179 -39.78 64.39 -9.82
N LYS A 180 -38.92 63.61 -10.48
CA LYS A 180 -38.27 64.00 -11.73
C LYS A 180 -39.28 64.14 -12.88
N GLU A 181 -40.11 63.12 -13.10
CA GLU A 181 -41.15 63.13 -14.15
C GLU A 181 -42.14 64.29 -13.95
N SER A 182 -42.53 64.58 -12.71
CA SER A 182 -43.42 65.70 -12.39
C SER A 182 -42.77 67.06 -12.66
N ARG A 183 -41.47 67.21 -12.40
CA ARG A 183 -40.72 68.44 -12.74
C ARG A 183 -40.60 68.62 -14.25
N GLU A 184 -40.22 67.58 -14.97
CA GLU A 184 -40.11 67.61 -16.43
C GLU A 184 -41.46 67.93 -17.10
N ALA A 185 -42.56 67.36 -16.59
CA ALA A 185 -43.91 67.66 -17.07
C ALA A 185 -44.32 69.12 -16.77
N ALA A 186 -43.97 69.65 -15.60
CA ALA A 186 -44.22 71.05 -15.25
C ALA A 186 -43.42 72.02 -16.15
N ASP A 187 -42.14 71.72 -16.41
CA ASP A 187 -41.28 72.52 -17.31
C ASP A 187 -41.83 72.51 -18.75
N ALA A 188 -42.22 71.33 -19.25
CA ALA A 188 -42.86 71.19 -20.56
C ALA A 188 -44.22 71.91 -20.62
N GLY A 189 -44.97 71.91 -19.52
CA GLY A 189 -46.19 72.71 -19.37
C GLY A 189 -45.93 74.20 -19.42
N ALA A 190 -44.89 74.68 -18.73
CA ALA A 190 -44.50 76.11 -18.70
C ALA A 190 -44.10 76.63 -20.08
N ILE A 191 -43.36 75.84 -20.87
CA ILE A 191 -43.02 76.17 -22.26
C ILE A 191 -44.30 76.31 -23.12
N ARG A 192 -45.23 75.36 -22.99
CA ARG A 192 -46.52 75.40 -23.70
C ARG A 192 -47.37 76.60 -23.30
N TRP A 193 -47.43 76.92 -22.01
CA TRP A 193 -48.09 78.12 -21.49
C TRP A 193 -47.51 79.38 -22.12
N GLN A 194 -46.19 79.55 -22.12
CA GLN A 194 -45.52 80.72 -22.70
C GLN A 194 -45.81 80.86 -24.20
N ALA A 195 -45.75 79.76 -24.96
CA ALA A 195 -46.06 79.77 -26.39
C ALA A 195 -47.53 80.16 -26.67
N ALA A 196 -48.46 79.64 -25.87
CA ALA A 196 -49.89 79.93 -26.02
C ALA A 196 -50.23 81.37 -25.59
N ILE A 197 -49.62 81.89 -24.51
CA ILE A 197 -49.78 83.29 -24.08
C ILE A 197 -49.19 84.27 -25.12
N ALA A 198 -48.07 83.94 -25.75
CA ALA A 198 -47.51 84.77 -26.82
C ALA A 198 -48.50 84.92 -28.00
N ARG A 199 -49.23 83.84 -28.33
CA ARG A 199 -50.33 83.83 -29.30
C ARG A 199 -51.58 84.59 -28.83
N LEU A 200 -51.62 85.17 -27.63
CA LEU A 200 -52.72 86.00 -27.13
C LEU A 200 -52.40 87.51 -27.10
N HIS A 201 -51.18 87.93 -27.48
CA HIS A 201 -50.79 89.34 -27.53
C HIS A 201 -51.78 90.22 -28.35
N PRO A 202 -52.27 91.37 -27.82
CA PRO A 202 -51.73 92.12 -26.69
C PRO A 202 -52.27 91.72 -25.31
N TRP A 203 -53.10 90.68 -25.21
CA TRP A 203 -53.60 90.22 -23.92
C TRP A 203 -52.45 89.79 -23.01
N SER A 204 -52.53 90.18 -21.73
CA SER A 204 -51.59 89.79 -20.67
C SER A 204 -52.34 89.61 -19.36
N GLY A 205 -51.91 88.64 -18.56
CA GLY A 205 -52.59 88.28 -17.31
C GLY A 205 -52.19 86.88 -16.83
N ASP A 206 -52.79 86.44 -15.72
CA ASP A 206 -52.65 85.09 -15.19
C ASP A 206 -53.73 84.13 -15.73
N SER A 207 -53.63 82.86 -15.38
CA SER A 207 -54.58 81.83 -15.81
C SER A 207 -56.02 82.08 -15.34
N GLN A 208 -56.21 82.69 -14.17
CA GLN A 208 -57.54 83.02 -13.66
C GLN A 208 -58.18 84.16 -14.45
N ALA A 209 -57.40 85.20 -14.77
CA ALA A 209 -57.83 86.28 -15.65
C ALA A 209 -58.17 85.73 -17.04
N LEU A 210 -57.34 84.83 -17.60
CA LEU A 210 -57.57 84.21 -18.90
C LEU A 210 -58.87 83.39 -18.93
N ALA A 211 -59.12 82.61 -17.87
CA ALA A 211 -60.33 81.81 -17.72
C ALA A 211 -61.61 82.66 -17.65
N ARG A 212 -61.52 83.92 -17.21
CA ARG A 212 -62.65 84.85 -17.12
C ARG A 212 -62.95 85.62 -18.41
N VAL A 213 -62.02 85.65 -19.37
CA VAL A 213 -62.23 86.31 -20.68
C VAL A 213 -63.45 85.71 -21.35
N ALA A 214 -64.43 86.55 -21.69
CA ALA A 214 -65.61 86.14 -22.42
C ALA A 214 -65.23 85.78 -23.87
N ILE A 215 -65.67 84.62 -24.35
CA ILE A 215 -65.48 84.18 -25.73
C ILE A 215 -66.82 84.08 -26.45
N PRO A 216 -66.92 84.49 -27.72
CA PRO A 216 -68.07 84.20 -28.56
C PRO A 216 -68.31 82.68 -28.62
N ASN A 217 -69.56 82.26 -28.53
CA ASN A 217 -69.88 80.85 -28.69
C ASN A 217 -69.84 80.42 -30.17
N ALA A 218 -69.77 79.12 -30.43
CA ALA A 218 -69.65 78.59 -31.80
C ALA A 218 -70.83 78.98 -32.71
N ALA A 219 -72.04 79.14 -32.15
CA ALA A 219 -73.21 79.57 -32.90
C ALA A 219 -73.11 81.05 -33.33
N GLN A 220 -72.60 81.93 -32.47
CA GLN A 220 -72.34 83.34 -32.78
C GLN A 220 -71.28 83.49 -33.87
N LEU A 221 -70.16 82.76 -33.76
CA LEU A 221 -69.13 82.75 -34.81
C LEU A 221 -69.68 82.23 -36.14
N GLY A 222 -70.45 81.15 -36.12
CA GLY A 222 -71.12 80.61 -37.30
C GLY A 222 -72.10 81.60 -37.94
N ALA A 223 -72.88 82.31 -37.14
CA ALA A 223 -73.81 83.33 -37.61
C ALA A 223 -73.09 84.52 -38.26
N TRP A 224 -72.02 85.04 -37.63
CA TRP A 224 -71.21 86.11 -38.22
C TRP A 224 -70.51 85.68 -39.50
N LYS A 225 -70.01 84.44 -39.59
CA LYS A 225 -69.43 83.90 -40.83
C LYS A 225 -70.44 83.86 -41.96
N ALA A 226 -71.65 83.37 -41.68
CA ALA A 226 -72.73 83.33 -42.67
C ALA A 226 -73.10 84.73 -43.14
N LEU A 227 -73.30 85.66 -42.20
CA LEU A 227 -73.68 87.05 -42.50
C LEU A 227 -72.58 87.80 -43.26
N ALA A 228 -71.31 87.64 -42.87
CA ALA A 228 -70.16 88.23 -43.57
C ALA A 228 -70.08 87.71 -45.02
N ALA A 229 -70.24 86.39 -45.22
CA ALA A 229 -70.26 85.79 -46.55
C ALA A 229 -71.45 86.26 -47.40
N GLU A 230 -72.64 86.41 -46.80
CA GLU A 230 -73.83 86.95 -47.48
C GLU A 230 -73.63 88.42 -47.89
N LEU A 231 -73.13 89.26 -46.99
CA LEU A 231 -72.84 90.67 -47.28
C LEU A 231 -71.75 90.80 -48.35
N GLY A 232 -70.70 89.97 -48.28
CA GLY A 232 -69.62 89.92 -49.27
C GLY A 232 -70.11 89.52 -50.67
N LYS A 233 -70.94 88.46 -50.76
CA LYS A 233 -71.61 88.06 -52.01
C LYS A 233 -72.54 89.16 -52.53
N GLY A 234 -73.35 89.76 -51.65
CA GLY A 234 -74.27 90.84 -51.97
C GLY A 234 -73.54 92.05 -52.57
N ARG A 235 -72.42 92.46 -51.97
CA ARG A 235 -71.56 93.54 -52.48
C ARG A 235 -71.05 93.24 -53.89
N GLY A 236 -70.57 92.02 -54.14
CA GLY A 236 -70.10 91.60 -55.46
C GLY A 236 -71.19 91.71 -56.52
N VAL A 237 -72.35 91.07 -56.27
CA VAL A 237 -73.49 91.10 -57.20
C VAL A 237 -73.98 92.54 -57.46
N LEU A 238 -74.07 93.38 -56.43
CA LEU A 238 -74.51 94.76 -56.58
C LEU A 238 -73.49 95.62 -57.34
N SER A 239 -72.20 95.39 -57.13
CA SER A 239 -71.12 96.07 -57.85
C SER A 239 -71.14 95.71 -59.34
N ASP A 240 -71.32 94.42 -59.66
CA ASP A 240 -71.41 93.94 -61.04
C ASP A 240 -72.63 94.54 -61.76
N ARG A 241 -73.80 94.54 -61.10
CA ARG A 241 -75.03 95.18 -61.62
C ARG A 241 -74.85 96.69 -61.82
N LEU A 242 -74.20 97.37 -60.87
CA LEU A 242 -73.92 98.79 -60.99
C LEU A 242 -73.04 99.07 -62.20
N ALA A 243 -71.99 98.28 -62.42
CA ALA A 243 -71.10 98.40 -63.57
C ALA A 243 -71.84 98.11 -64.89
N GLU A 244 -72.70 97.09 -64.93
CA GLU A 244 -73.55 96.77 -66.08
C GLU A 244 -74.49 97.93 -66.43
N HIS A 245 -75.21 98.47 -65.43
CA HIS A 245 -76.12 99.60 -65.65
C HIS A 245 -75.39 100.88 -66.05
N GLN A 246 -74.20 101.14 -65.50
CA GLN A 246 -73.33 102.25 -65.92
C GLN A 246 -72.90 102.09 -67.38
N GLY A 247 -72.42 100.91 -67.77
CA GLY A 247 -72.07 100.63 -69.16
C GLY A 247 -73.26 100.80 -70.12
N ASN A 248 -74.45 100.35 -69.72
CA ASN A 248 -75.68 100.53 -70.50
C ASN A 248 -76.09 102.01 -70.60
N HIS A 249 -75.99 102.76 -69.50
CA HIS A 249 -76.24 104.20 -69.49
C HIS A 249 -75.28 104.94 -70.42
N ASP A 250 -73.99 104.64 -70.36
CA ASP A 250 -72.96 105.26 -71.21
C ASP A 250 -73.19 104.93 -72.70
N LEU A 251 -73.58 103.69 -73.02
CA LEU A 251 -73.95 103.28 -74.37
C LEU A 251 -75.19 104.03 -74.87
N LEU A 252 -76.24 104.15 -74.04
CA LEU A 252 -77.46 104.89 -74.39
C LEU A 252 -77.19 106.38 -74.57
N SER A 253 -76.32 106.96 -73.74
CA SER A 253 -75.89 108.36 -73.83
C SER A 253 -75.16 108.60 -75.15
N ALA A 254 -74.16 107.77 -75.47
CA ALA A 254 -73.43 107.86 -76.73
C ALA A 254 -74.36 107.67 -77.94
N ARG A 255 -75.32 106.74 -77.87
CA ARG A 255 -76.33 106.56 -78.94
C ARG A 255 -77.24 107.78 -79.10
N LEU A 256 -77.68 108.39 -78.00
CA LEU A 256 -78.50 109.59 -78.02
C LEU A 256 -77.75 110.78 -78.63
N GLU A 257 -76.47 110.96 -78.28
CA GLU A 257 -75.60 111.98 -78.88
C GLU A 257 -75.41 111.75 -80.38
N ALA A 258 -75.13 110.51 -80.79
CA ALA A 258 -75.01 110.15 -82.21
C ALA A 258 -76.30 110.41 -82.99
N LEU A 259 -77.47 110.04 -82.45
CA LEU A 259 -78.77 110.30 -83.07
C LEU A 259 -79.02 111.80 -83.23
N ARG A 260 -78.78 112.60 -82.18
CA ARG A 260 -78.92 114.06 -82.21
C ARG A 260 -77.97 114.73 -83.20
N ALA A 261 -76.75 114.20 -83.37
CA ALA A 261 -75.80 114.72 -84.34
C ALA A 261 -76.17 114.36 -85.80
N SER A 262 -76.85 113.23 -86.01
CA SER A 262 -77.15 112.73 -87.36
C SER A 262 -78.35 113.38 -88.04
N VAL A 263 -79.23 114.03 -87.26
CA VAL A 263 -80.50 114.58 -87.75
C VAL A 263 -80.70 116.00 -87.20
N ASP A 264 -80.76 116.98 -88.08
CA ASP A 264 -81.11 118.37 -87.73
C ASP A 264 -82.64 118.50 -87.62
N VAL A 265 -83.17 118.10 -86.47
CA VAL A 265 -84.60 118.17 -86.16
C VAL A 265 -84.82 118.96 -84.88
N THR A 266 -85.74 119.92 -84.95
CA THR A 266 -86.21 120.67 -83.79
C THR A 266 -86.81 119.72 -82.77
N ASP A 267 -86.32 119.75 -81.53
CA ASP A 267 -86.84 118.94 -80.43
C ASP A 267 -88.29 119.31 -80.06
N ASP A 268 -88.90 118.52 -79.18
CA ASP A 268 -90.32 118.69 -78.82
C ASP A 268 -90.60 120.03 -78.16
N ASP A 269 -89.73 120.47 -77.26
CA ASP A 269 -89.91 121.71 -76.51
C ASP A 269 -89.77 122.92 -77.42
N ALA A 270 -88.76 122.95 -78.30
CA ALA A 270 -88.56 124.00 -79.26
C ALA A 270 -89.66 124.03 -80.34
N ALA A 271 -90.16 122.86 -80.77
CA ALA A 271 -91.28 122.78 -81.70
C ALA A 271 -92.59 123.31 -81.08
N ASP A 272 -92.86 123.00 -79.81
CA ASP A 272 -94.02 123.53 -79.09
C ASP A 272 -93.91 125.05 -78.85
N VAL A 273 -92.70 125.59 -78.61
CA VAL A 273 -92.46 127.04 -78.53
C VAL A 273 -92.77 127.72 -79.87
N ILE A 274 -92.32 127.14 -81.00
CA ILE A 274 -92.58 127.68 -82.34
C ILE A 274 -94.09 127.64 -82.66
N ARG A 275 -94.77 126.55 -82.30
CA ARG A 275 -96.22 126.43 -82.48
C ARG A 275 -96.98 127.47 -81.66
N ARG A 276 -96.58 127.71 -80.40
CA ARG A 276 -97.16 128.78 -79.56
C ARG A 276 -96.95 130.15 -80.18
N ALA A 277 -95.76 130.45 -80.70
CA ALA A 277 -95.47 131.73 -81.34
C ALA A 277 -96.36 131.99 -82.58
N ARG A 278 -96.63 130.94 -83.37
CA ARG A 278 -97.61 131.00 -84.47
C ARG A 278 -99.03 131.26 -83.96
N ASP A 279 -99.46 130.53 -82.93
CA ASP A 279 -100.81 130.67 -82.36
C ASP A 279 -101.04 132.07 -81.78
N ASP A 280 -100.01 132.65 -81.14
CA ASP A 280 -100.02 134.03 -80.63
C ASP A 280 -100.06 135.06 -81.78
N ALA A 281 -99.35 134.82 -82.89
CA ALA A 281 -99.41 135.67 -84.07
C ALA A 281 -100.78 135.61 -84.75
N TRP A 282 -101.39 134.41 -84.83
CA TRP A 282 -102.77 134.23 -85.33
C TRP A 282 -103.79 134.98 -84.49
N ALA A 283 -103.68 134.87 -83.16
CA ALA A 283 -104.58 135.55 -82.23
C ALA A 283 -104.51 137.07 -82.40
N ARG A 284 -103.29 137.62 -82.57
CA ARG A 284 -103.07 139.05 -82.86
C ARG A 284 -103.67 139.46 -84.20
N HIS A 285 -103.40 138.72 -85.28
CA HIS A 285 -103.97 139.04 -86.59
C HIS A 285 -105.50 139.00 -86.61
N ARG A 286 -106.13 138.02 -85.96
CA ARG A 286 -107.61 137.99 -85.85
C ARG A 286 -108.20 139.18 -85.12
N HIS A 287 -107.44 139.79 -84.22
CA HIS A 287 -107.90 140.97 -83.48
C HIS A 287 -107.80 142.23 -84.35
N ASP A 288 -106.65 142.43 -85.00
CA ASP A 288 -106.33 143.69 -85.69
C ASP A 288 -106.72 143.68 -87.19
N LEU A 289 -106.69 142.52 -87.83
CA LEU A 289 -107.04 142.26 -89.24
C LEU A 289 -106.32 143.17 -90.26
N THR A 290 -105.05 143.48 -90.01
CA THR A 290 -104.20 144.33 -90.88
C THR A 290 -103.27 143.49 -91.78
N GLY A 291 -102.73 144.12 -92.85
CA GLY A 291 -101.74 143.48 -93.73
C GLY A 291 -100.44 143.09 -93.01
N GLU A 292 -99.93 143.97 -92.14
CA GLU A 292 -98.70 143.71 -91.36
C GLU A 292 -98.87 142.52 -90.40
N THR A 293 -100.01 142.44 -89.70
CA THR A 293 -100.29 141.27 -88.83
C THR A 293 -100.54 139.99 -89.61
N ALA A 294 -101.02 140.07 -90.86
CA ALA A 294 -101.16 138.93 -91.75
C ALA A 294 -99.80 138.37 -92.19
N ASP A 295 -98.86 139.24 -92.56
CA ASP A 295 -97.51 138.86 -92.98
C ASP A 295 -96.71 138.24 -91.82
N ASP A 296 -96.81 138.79 -90.62
CA ASP A 296 -96.20 138.23 -89.40
C ASP A 296 -96.77 136.84 -89.05
N PHE A 297 -98.10 136.68 -89.16
CA PHE A 297 -98.72 135.36 -89.01
C PHE A 297 -98.28 134.40 -90.11
N ALA A 298 -98.23 134.82 -91.38
CA ALA A 298 -97.79 133.99 -92.48
C ALA A 298 -96.33 133.54 -92.31
N ALA A 299 -95.44 134.41 -91.82
CA ALA A 299 -94.05 134.09 -91.54
C ALA A 299 -93.90 133.08 -90.39
N THR A 300 -94.66 133.24 -89.30
CA THR A 300 -94.65 132.29 -88.17
C THR A 300 -95.33 130.96 -88.51
N LEU A 301 -96.38 130.98 -89.35
CA LEU A 301 -97.01 129.77 -89.89
C LEU A 301 -96.06 129.00 -90.80
N ALA A 302 -95.41 129.67 -91.76
CA ALA A 302 -94.42 129.03 -92.63
C ALA A 302 -93.26 128.42 -91.83
N ARG A 303 -92.89 129.04 -90.70
CA ARG A 303 -91.87 128.50 -89.78
C ARG A 303 -92.35 127.26 -89.03
N ASP A 304 -93.57 127.25 -88.50
CA ASP A 304 -94.16 126.06 -87.86
C ASP A 304 -94.37 124.92 -88.88
N ASP A 305 -94.83 125.23 -90.09
CA ASP A 305 -95.00 124.25 -91.17
C ASP A 305 -93.66 123.65 -91.61
N SER A 306 -92.60 124.46 -91.71
CA SER A 306 -91.25 123.99 -92.02
C SER A 306 -90.70 123.06 -90.94
N VAL A 307 -90.89 123.42 -89.66
CA VAL A 307 -90.50 122.58 -88.51
C VAL A 307 -91.36 121.31 -88.45
N GLY A 308 -92.67 121.42 -88.69
CA GLY A 308 -93.60 120.30 -88.75
C GLY A 308 -93.25 119.31 -89.86
N ALA A 309 -92.92 119.80 -91.05
CA ALA A 309 -92.45 118.99 -92.17
C ALA A 309 -91.11 118.32 -91.87
N GLY A 310 -90.15 119.04 -91.28
CA GLY A 310 -88.86 118.48 -90.85
C GLY A 310 -89.01 117.39 -89.78
N ARG A 311 -89.92 117.57 -88.83
CA ARG A 311 -90.24 116.58 -87.79
C ARG A 311 -91.00 115.37 -88.34
N LEU A 312 -91.88 115.56 -89.33
CA LEU A 312 -92.58 114.46 -90.00
C LEU A 312 -91.60 113.62 -90.85
N ALA A 313 -90.69 114.28 -91.58
CA ALA A 313 -89.67 113.62 -92.41
C ALA A 313 -88.74 112.72 -91.57
N ASN A 314 -88.48 113.11 -90.32
CA ASN A 314 -87.59 112.43 -89.38
C ASN A 314 -88.35 111.85 -88.17
N ALA A 315 -89.62 111.46 -88.37
CA ALA A 315 -90.47 111.01 -87.26
C ALA A 315 -89.96 109.72 -86.60
N ARG A 316 -89.25 108.86 -87.35
CA ARG A 316 -88.66 107.61 -86.80
C ARG A 316 -87.53 107.93 -85.84
N GLU A 317 -86.63 108.82 -86.23
CA GLU A 317 -85.47 109.24 -85.46
C GLU A 317 -85.88 110.01 -84.21
N LEU A 318 -86.94 110.83 -84.28
CA LEU A 318 -87.55 111.45 -83.09
C LEU A 318 -88.12 110.42 -82.10
N VAL A 319 -88.78 109.37 -82.59
CA VAL A 319 -89.26 108.27 -81.73
C VAL A 319 -88.10 107.51 -81.10
N GLU A 320 -87.01 107.29 -81.85
CA GLU A 320 -85.77 106.70 -81.31
C GLU A 320 -85.08 107.60 -80.28
N ILE A 321 -85.00 108.92 -80.51
CA ILE A 321 -84.46 109.89 -79.54
C ILE A 321 -85.31 109.90 -78.26
N ARG A 322 -86.64 109.88 -78.37
CA ARG A 322 -87.53 109.82 -77.19
C ARG A 322 -87.38 108.51 -76.42
N SER A 323 -87.32 107.38 -77.13
CA SER A 323 -87.20 106.07 -76.49
C SER A 323 -85.83 105.90 -75.83
N THR A 324 -84.75 106.32 -76.49
CA THR A 324 -83.39 106.33 -75.90
C THR A 324 -83.28 107.27 -74.72
N ASN A 325 -83.85 108.48 -74.78
CA ASN A 325 -83.86 109.42 -73.66
C ASN A 325 -84.66 108.88 -72.45
N ARG A 326 -85.80 108.23 -72.69
CA ARG A 326 -86.58 107.55 -71.63
C ARG A 326 -85.77 106.43 -70.98
N ASN A 327 -85.12 105.58 -71.79
CA ASN A 327 -84.28 104.49 -71.31
C ASN A 327 -83.06 105.02 -70.53
N LEU A 328 -82.51 106.17 -70.91
CA LEU A 328 -81.41 106.82 -70.20
C LEU A 328 -81.84 107.31 -68.81
N VAL A 329 -83.02 107.94 -68.72
CA VAL A 329 -83.60 108.35 -67.42
C VAL A 329 -83.91 107.13 -66.53
N GLU A 330 -84.44 106.05 -67.12
CA GLU A 330 -84.71 104.80 -66.40
C GLU A 330 -83.42 104.14 -65.89
N THR A 331 -82.39 104.03 -66.73
CA THR A 331 -81.09 103.49 -66.32
C THR A 331 -80.37 104.37 -65.30
N ALA A 332 -80.52 105.70 -65.35
CA ALA A 332 -79.99 106.59 -64.32
C ALA A 332 -80.66 106.36 -62.95
N ALA A 333 -81.97 106.11 -62.94
CA ALA A 333 -82.71 105.76 -61.72
C ALA A 333 -82.28 104.38 -61.17
N THR A 334 -82.06 103.38 -62.03
CA THR A 334 -81.55 102.07 -61.58
C THR A 334 -80.12 102.15 -61.05
N ILE A 335 -79.25 102.98 -61.64
CA ILE A 335 -77.91 103.27 -61.11
C ILE A 335 -77.98 103.90 -59.72
N ALA A 336 -78.85 104.91 -59.52
CA ALA A 336 -79.02 105.54 -58.21
C ALA A 336 -79.49 104.52 -57.15
N HIS A 337 -80.45 103.66 -57.51
CA HIS A 337 -80.93 102.60 -56.63
C HIS A 337 -79.84 101.58 -56.29
N ALA A 338 -79.03 101.15 -57.27
CA ALA A 338 -77.93 100.23 -57.04
C ALA A 338 -76.83 100.84 -56.14
N ARG A 339 -76.55 102.14 -56.27
CA ARG A 339 -75.64 102.88 -55.37
C ARG A 339 -76.17 102.93 -53.93
N ASP A 340 -77.46 103.21 -53.75
CA ASP A 340 -78.09 103.18 -52.42
C ASP A 340 -78.03 101.78 -51.79
N GLN A 341 -78.26 100.72 -52.58
CA GLN A 341 -78.13 99.34 -52.11
C GLN A 341 -76.69 98.99 -51.70
N LEU A 342 -75.68 99.43 -52.46
CA LEU A 342 -74.27 99.27 -52.09
C LEU A 342 -73.90 100.02 -50.80
N ALA A 343 -74.40 101.25 -50.63
CA ALA A 343 -74.17 102.04 -49.42
C ALA A 343 -74.80 101.39 -48.17
N ARG A 344 -76.01 100.83 -48.30
CA ARG A 344 -76.66 100.05 -47.23
C ARG A 344 -75.87 98.79 -46.89
N ASN A 345 -75.47 98.00 -47.89
CA ASN A 345 -74.64 96.81 -47.69
C ASN A 345 -73.30 97.15 -47.00
N GLY A 346 -72.68 98.28 -47.34
CA GLY A 346 -71.49 98.79 -46.66
C GLY A 346 -71.75 99.17 -45.20
N SER A 347 -72.88 99.80 -44.91
CA SER A 347 -73.28 100.17 -43.54
C SER A 347 -73.57 98.93 -42.69
N ASP A 348 -74.23 97.92 -43.25
CA ASP A 348 -74.50 96.65 -42.57
C ASP A 348 -73.20 95.90 -42.26
N ARG A 349 -72.23 95.92 -43.19
CA ARG A 349 -70.89 95.34 -42.97
C ARG A 349 -70.14 96.04 -41.84
N GLU A 350 -70.21 97.37 -41.75
CA GLU A 350 -69.59 98.13 -40.65
C GLU A 350 -70.28 97.87 -39.31
N ALA A 351 -71.61 97.71 -39.30
CA ALA A 351 -72.36 97.33 -38.10
C ALA A 351 -71.94 95.95 -37.57
N VAL A 352 -71.77 94.96 -38.46
CA VAL A 352 -71.28 93.62 -38.10
C VAL A 352 -69.84 93.69 -37.55
N LEU A 353 -68.96 94.47 -38.19
CA LEU A 353 -67.59 94.70 -37.67
C LEU A 353 -67.60 95.29 -36.25
N LEU A 354 -68.47 96.26 -35.99
CA LEU A 354 -68.59 96.88 -34.67
C LEU A 354 -69.13 95.89 -33.62
N GLU A 355 -70.11 95.06 -33.98
CA GLU A 355 -70.64 94.01 -33.12
C GLU A 355 -69.55 93.00 -32.75
N ILE A 356 -68.85 92.45 -33.74
CA ILE A 356 -67.77 91.47 -33.55
C ILE A 356 -66.68 92.04 -32.64
N ARG A 357 -66.22 93.28 -32.89
CA ARG A 357 -65.20 93.95 -32.06
C ARG A 357 -65.68 94.20 -30.63
N THR A 358 -66.97 94.46 -30.43
CA THR A 358 -67.52 94.72 -29.10
C THR A 358 -67.56 93.45 -28.27
N VAL A 359 -68.01 92.34 -28.85
CA VAL A 359 -68.10 91.05 -28.15
C VAL A 359 -66.71 90.46 -27.90
N ALA A 360 -65.79 90.56 -28.86
CA ALA A 360 -64.44 90.00 -28.74
C ALA A 360 -63.39 90.99 -28.17
N ARG A 361 -63.82 92.11 -27.59
CA ARG A 361 -62.95 93.20 -27.12
C ARG A 361 -61.85 92.73 -26.17
N GLU A 362 -62.22 91.91 -25.18
CA GLU A 362 -61.29 91.42 -24.16
C GLU A 362 -60.24 90.46 -24.73
N LEU A 363 -60.60 89.73 -25.80
CA LEU A 363 -59.74 88.72 -26.43
C LEU A 363 -58.80 89.34 -27.47
N LEU A 364 -59.28 90.33 -28.23
CA LEU A 364 -58.54 90.94 -29.34
C LEU A 364 -57.76 92.20 -28.95
N GLY A 365 -58.20 92.92 -27.92
CA GLY A 365 -57.69 94.26 -27.62
C GLY A 365 -58.01 95.26 -28.74
N PRO A 366 -57.24 96.35 -28.88
CA PRO A 366 -57.42 97.31 -29.97
C PRO A 366 -57.06 96.68 -31.33
N CYS A 367 -58.07 96.17 -32.04
CA CYS A 367 -57.92 95.60 -33.38
C CYS A 367 -58.56 96.51 -34.45
N GLN A 368 -57.82 96.78 -35.53
CA GLN A 368 -58.26 97.65 -36.64
C GLN A 368 -58.64 96.86 -37.91
N GLU A 369 -58.78 95.53 -37.83
CA GLU A 369 -59.09 94.70 -39.00
C GLU A 369 -60.43 95.12 -39.64
N THR A 370 -60.39 95.40 -40.94
CA THR A 370 -61.50 95.96 -41.74
C THR A 370 -62.32 94.87 -42.44
N SER A 371 -61.85 93.64 -42.40
CA SER A 371 -62.54 92.46 -42.92
C SER A 371 -63.19 91.67 -41.77
N PRO A 372 -64.52 91.51 -41.71
CA PRO A 372 -65.19 90.67 -40.73
C PRO A 372 -64.74 89.21 -40.88
N GLU A 373 -64.40 88.74 -42.09
CA GLU A 373 -63.89 87.39 -42.29
C GLU A 373 -62.55 87.17 -41.59
N GLN A 374 -61.58 88.08 -41.78
CA GLN A 374 -60.26 88.00 -41.14
C GLN A 374 -60.34 88.26 -39.63
N LEU A 375 -61.25 89.14 -39.20
CA LEU A 375 -61.51 89.40 -37.79
C LEU A 375 -62.06 88.15 -37.08
N ILE A 376 -62.93 87.38 -37.73
CA ILE A 376 -63.45 86.12 -37.19
C ILE A 376 -62.35 85.05 -37.11
N GLU A 377 -61.52 84.90 -38.15
CA GLU A 377 -60.37 83.98 -38.13
C GLU A 377 -59.41 84.32 -36.98
N LEU A 378 -59.10 85.60 -36.78
CA LEU A 378 -58.29 86.05 -35.66
C LEU A 378 -58.94 85.70 -34.32
N ILE A 379 -60.25 85.84 -34.16
CA ILE A 379 -60.95 85.44 -32.94
C ILE A 379 -60.82 83.94 -32.69
N GLU A 380 -61.01 83.10 -33.70
CA GLU A 380 -60.88 81.64 -33.59
C GLU A 380 -59.46 81.23 -33.19
N ASP A 381 -58.43 81.84 -33.78
CA ASP A 381 -57.04 81.62 -33.41
C ASP A 381 -56.73 81.99 -31.96
N ARG A 382 -57.30 83.09 -31.47
CA ARG A 382 -57.15 83.50 -30.07
C ARG A 382 -57.95 82.62 -29.11
N ILE A 383 -59.13 82.14 -29.51
CA ILE A 383 -59.89 81.15 -28.72
C ILE A 383 -59.09 79.85 -28.60
N ALA A 384 -58.50 79.36 -29.70
CA ALA A 384 -57.64 78.18 -29.68
C ALA A 384 -56.41 78.39 -28.78
N ALA A 385 -55.71 79.53 -28.91
CA ALA A 385 -54.58 79.87 -28.06
C ALA A 385 -54.97 79.95 -26.56
N ARG A 386 -56.17 80.45 -26.24
CA ARG A 386 -56.70 80.46 -24.88
C ARG A 386 -56.93 79.05 -24.33
N ILE A 387 -57.50 78.15 -25.14
CA ILE A 387 -57.71 76.74 -24.77
C ILE A 387 -56.36 76.06 -24.50
N ASP A 388 -55.40 76.22 -25.42
CA ASP A 388 -54.05 75.66 -25.29
C ASP A 388 -53.34 76.15 -24.01
N ALA A 389 -53.45 77.45 -23.73
CA ALA A 389 -52.88 78.04 -22.51
C ALA A 389 -53.52 77.46 -21.24
N LEU A 390 -54.86 77.44 -21.15
CA LEU A 390 -55.55 76.90 -19.96
C LEU A 390 -55.25 75.40 -19.74
N ALA A 391 -55.19 74.61 -20.81
CA ALA A 391 -54.81 73.20 -20.73
C ALA A 391 -53.34 73.03 -20.27
N ALA A 392 -52.43 73.85 -20.76
CA ALA A 392 -51.04 73.86 -20.30
C ALA A 392 -50.93 74.23 -18.81
N TRP A 393 -51.72 75.21 -18.35
CA TRP A 393 -51.77 75.60 -16.93
C TRP A 393 -52.32 74.49 -16.04
N GLU A 394 -53.37 73.78 -16.46
CA GLU A 394 -53.93 72.65 -15.73
C GLU A 394 -52.89 71.52 -15.57
N GLU A 395 -52.12 71.22 -16.62
CA GLU A 395 -51.03 70.23 -16.57
C GLU A 395 -49.89 70.65 -15.64
N ILE A 396 -49.52 71.94 -15.61
CA ILE A 396 -48.54 72.49 -14.65
C ILE A 396 -49.04 72.26 -13.22
N GLU A 397 -50.31 72.57 -12.94
CA GLU A 397 -50.89 72.41 -11.61
C GLU A 397 -51.01 70.94 -11.17
N LEU A 398 -51.40 70.06 -12.10
CA LEU A 398 -51.41 68.62 -11.85
C LEU A 398 -50.00 68.10 -11.52
N SER A 399 -49.01 68.52 -12.30
CA SER A 399 -47.61 68.15 -12.13
C SER A 399 -47.05 68.67 -10.81
N ARG A 400 -47.37 69.91 -10.43
CA ARG A 400 -47.01 70.48 -9.13
C ARG A 400 -47.57 69.64 -7.97
N LYS A 401 -48.86 69.30 -8.00
CA LYS A 401 -49.49 68.45 -6.97
C LYS A 401 -48.87 67.05 -6.90
N LYS A 402 -48.47 66.46 -8.04
CA LYS A 402 -47.75 65.18 -8.05
C LYS A 402 -46.37 65.30 -7.41
N ALA A 403 -45.62 66.36 -7.73
CA ALA A 403 -44.32 66.64 -7.11
C ALA A 403 -44.44 66.84 -5.59
N GLU A 404 -45.43 67.59 -5.12
CA GLU A 404 -45.70 67.78 -3.68
C GLU A 404 -45.98 66.44 -2.97
N ARG A 405 -46.82 65.58 -3.55
CA ARG A 405 -47.09 64.25 -2.99
C ARG A 405 -45.84 63.36 -2.95
N ALA A 406 -45.00 63.42 -3.98
CA ALA A 406 -43.76 62.65 -4.02
C ALA A 406 -42.76 63.11 -2.94
N VAL A 407 -42.67 64.42 -2.70
CA VAL A 407 -41.85 65.01 -1.61
C VAL A 407 -42.40 64.64 -0.23
N ASP A 408 -43.72 64.68 -0.04
CA ASP A 408 -44.35 64.24 1.21
C ASP A 408 -44.08 62.75 1.48
N GLU A 409 -44.14 61.91 0.45
CA GLU A 409 -43.85 60.49 0.55
C GLU A 409 -42.36 60.23 0.86
N GLU A 410 -41.44 60.93 0.19
CA GLU A 410 -40.01 60.91 0.54
C GLU A 410 -39.80 61.27 2.02
N GLY A 411 -40.46 62.33 2.50
CA GLY A 411 -40.39 62.77 3.89
C GLY A 411 -40.86 61.70 4.88
N ARG A 412 -41.97 61.00 4.56
CA ARG A 412 -42.50 59.90 5.38
C ARG A 412 -41.57 58.70 5.42
N ILE A 413 -41.08 58.26 4.25
CA ILE A 413 -40.16 57.13 4.13
C ILE A 413 -38.85 57.43 4.88
N ARG A 414 -38.31 58.64 4.71
CA ARG A 414 -37.11 59.08 5.43
C ARG A 414 -37.32 59.04 6.94
N LEU A 415 -38.43 59.59 7.44
CA LEU A 415 -38.72 59.56 8.88
C LEU A 415 -38.87 58.13 9.42
N GLU A 416 -39.53 57.24 8.68
CA GLU A 416 -39.67 55.83 9.06
C GLU A 416 -38.31 55.13 9.11
N LEU A 417 -37.47 55.33 8.08
CA LEU A 417 -36.14 54.73 7.99
C LEU A 417 -35.20 55.27 9.08
N SER A 418 -35.19 56.57 9.34
CA SER A 418 -34.41 57.18 10.43
C SER A 418 -34.86 56.70 11.81
N ARG A 419 -36.17 56.50 12.03
CA ARG A 419 -36.66 55.87 13.28
C ARG A 419 -36.21 54.42 13.42
N ALA A 420 -36.19 53.66 12.32
CA ALA A 420 -35.70 52.29 12.33
C ALA A 420 -34.19 52.23 12.62
N LEU A 421 -33.40 53.14 12.04
CA LEU A 421 -31.98 53.30 12.34
C LEU A 421 -31.72 53.69 13.81
N ALA A 422 -32.50 54.62 14.35
CA ALA A 422 -32.41 55.01 15.75
C ALA A 422 -32.70 53.83 16.69
N SER A 423 -33.61 52.92 16.31
CA SER A 423 -33.92 51.72 17.09
C SER A 423 -32.77 50.70 17.17
N VAL A 424 -31.80 50.80 16.26
CA VAL A 424 -30.57 49.99 16.26
C VAL A 424 -29.35 50.79 16.74
N GLY A 425 -29.56 52.00 17.28
CA GLY A 425 -28.50 52.84 17.87
C GLY A 425 -27.71 53.67 16.86
N VAL A 426 -28.14 53.74 15.60
CA VAL A 426 -27.50 54.55 14.56
C VAL A 426 -28.29 55.85 14.40
N GLY A 427 -27.65 56.98 14.66
CA GLY A 427 -28.21 58.30 14.40
C GLY A 427 -28.23 58.62 12.90
N SER A 428 -29.23 59.37 12.47
CA SER A 428 -29.31 59.96 11.13
C SER A 428 -29.49 61.46 11.31
N ASP A 429 -28.76 62.26 10.54
CA ASP A 429 -28.81 63.71 10.66
C ASP A 429 -30.07 64.26 9.97
N VAL A 430 -30.61 65.35 10.51
CA VAL A 430 -31.87 65.97 10.05
C VAL A 430 -31.78 66.47 8.59
N GLY A 431 -30.57 66.66 8.07
CA GLY A 431 -30.27 67.11 6.72
C GLY A 431 -29.97 66.01 5.69
N ASP A 432 -29.89 64.74 6.10
CA ASP A 432 -29.50 63.66 5.17
C ASP A 432 -30.56 63.42 4.09
N SER A 433 -30.09 63.20 2.86
CA SER A 433 -30.95 62.73 1.76
C SER A 433 -31.43 61.32 2.06
N LEU A 434 -32.62 60.94 1.55
CA LEU A 434 -33.12 59.58 1.73
C LEU A 434 -32.12 58.52 1.20
N GLU A 435 -31.39 58.79 0.12
CA GLU A 435 -30.37 57.84 -0.38
C GLU A 435 -29.22 57.66 0.63
N THR A 436 -28.82 58.74 1.31
CA THR A 436 -27.77 58.69 2.34
C THR A 436 -28.22 57.82 3.51
N VAL A 437 -29.46 58.02 3.98
CA VAL A 437 -30.06 57.21 5.06
C VAL A 437 -30.20 55.74 4.64
N MET A 438 -30.55 55.47 3.39
CA MET A 438 -30.60 54.11 2.83
C MET A 438 -29.22 53.44 2.80
N ALA A 439 -28.19 54.15 2.35
CA ALA A 439 -26.81 53.63 2.32
C ALA A 439 -26.29 53.30 3.73
N VAL A 440 -26.58 54.15 4.71
CA VAL A 440 -26.22 53.89 6.12
C VAL A 440 -26.95 52.65 6.66
N ALA A 441 -28.24 52.49 6.34
CA ALA A 441 -29.00 51.29 6.72
C ALA A 441 -28.45 50.01 6.07
N GLU A 442 -28.06 50.06 4.81
CA GLU A 442 -27.43 48.93 4.11
C GLU A 442 -26.10 48.53 4.74
N LEU A 443 -25.19 49.48 4.94
CA LEU A 443 -23.88 49.22 5.55
C LEU A 443 -24.02 48.64 6.96
N PHE A 444 -24.97 49.16 7.74
CA PHE A 444 -25.27 48.63 9.07
C PHE A 444 -25.77 47.18 8.99
N LEU A 445 -26.75 46.89 8.14
CA LEU A 445 -27.28 45.54 7.98
C LEU A 445 -26.20 44.56 7.49
N GLU A 446 -25.36 44.96 6.53
CA GLU A 446 -24.25 44.13 6.04
C GLU A 446 -23.24 43.81 7.14
N ARG A 447 -22.87 44.81 7.97
CA ARG A 447 -22.02 44.59 9.14
C ARG A 447 -22.68 43.62 10.13
N GLN A 448 -23.97 43.78 10.42
CA GLN A 448 -24.70 42.88 11.32
C GLN A 448 -24.77 41.44 10.78
N PHE A 449 -24.95 41.25 9.48
CA PHE A 449 -24.90 39.92 8.87
C PHE A 449 -23.52 39.26 9.05
N LYS A 450 -22.43 40.03 8.90
CA LYS A 450 -21.06 39.52 9.15
C LYS A 450 -20.87 39.11 10.61
N VAL A 451 -21.30 39.95 11.55
CA VAL A 451 -21.24 39.65 12.99
C VAL A 451 -22.06 38.42 13.36
N ASP A 452 -23.28 38.27 12.82
CA ASP A 452 -24.12 37.10 13.08
C ASP A 452 -23.50 35.83 12.45
N ALA A 453 -22.89 35.92 11.27
CA ALA A 453 -22.18 34.80 10.63
C ALA A 453 -20.96 34.37 11.45
N GLU A 454 -20.11 35.31 11.86
CA GLU A 454 -18.93 35.07 12.71
C GLU A 454 -19.35 34.46 14.06
N ARG A 455 -20.42 34.95 14.68
CA ARG A 455 -20.96 34.38 15.91
C ARG A 455 -21.47 32.95 15.71
N THR A 456 -22.13 32.67 14.59
CA THR A 456 -22.64 31.33 14.27
C THR A 456 -21.48 30.36 14.05
N GLU A 457 -20.42 30.79 13.37
CA GLU A 457 -19.19 30.01 13.17
C GLU A 457 -18.42 29.79 14.48
N ALA A 458 -18.33 30.81 15.34
CA ALA A 458 -17.73 30.70 16.66
C ALA A 458 -18.51 29.71 17.54
N LEU A 459 -19.85 29.74 17.53
CA LEU A 459 -20.69 28.76 18.23
C LEU A 459 -20.51 27.33 17.69
N LYS A 460 -20.41 27.16 16.37
CA LYS A 460 -20.07 25.86 15.77
C LYS A 460 -18.69 25.37 16.22
N THR A 461 -17.71 26.26 16.26
CA THR A 461 -16.36 25.97 16.75
C THR A 461 -16.37 25.56 18.23
N VAL A 462 -17.18 26.20 19.07
CA VAL A 462 -17.38 25.75 20.45
C VAL A 462 -17.97 24.34 20.49
N GLY A 463 -18.99 24.06 19.68
CA GLY A 463 -19.59 22.73 19.58
C GLY A 463 -18.57 21.64 19.21
N THR A 464 -17.77 21.86 18.16
CA THR A 464 -16.75 20.90 17.74
C THR A 464 -15.65 20.70 18.79
N ARG A 465 -15.24 21.78 19.49
CA ARG A 465 -14.26 21.68 20.59
C ARG A 465 -14.82 20.98 21.82
N GLN A 466 -16.12 21.09 22.09
CA GLN A 466 -16.77 20.31 23.15
C GLN A 466 -16.76 18.81 22.84
N GLU A 467 -17.05 18.43 21.59
CA GLU A 467 -17.01 17.04 21.13
C GLU A 467 -15.57 16.47 21.20
N ASP A 468 -14.57 17.24 20.77
CA ASP A 468 -13.15 16.86 20.87
C ASP A 468 -12.73 16.64 22.34
N LEU A 469 -13.06 17.57 23.24
CA LEU A 469 -12.79 17.39 24.68
C LEU A 469 -13.49 16.14 25.24
N ALA A 470 -14.72 15.85 24.84
CA ALA A 470 -15.43 14.65 25.25
C ALA A 470 -14.76 13.36 24.71
N ALA A 471 -14.22 13.39 23.49
CA ALA A 471 -13.44 12.28 22.95
C ALA A 471 -12.11 12.09 23.70
N ARG A 472 -11.37 13.17 23.99
CA ARG A 472 -10.10 13.11 24.75
C ARG A 472 -10.30 12.64 26.18
N ARG A 473 -11.38 13.07 26.86
CA ARG A 473 -11.73 12.55 28.20
C ARG A 473 -12.00 11.05 28.19
N ARG A 474 -12.71 10.54 27.18
CA ARG A 474 -12.89 9.08 27.02
C ARG A 474 -11.57 8.36 26.79
N ALA A 475 -10.63 8.95 26.06
CA ALA A 475 -9.29 8.38 25.89
C ALA A 475 -8.51 8.32 27.21
N VAL A 476 -8.64 9.34 28.08
CA VAL A 476 -8.09 9.32 29.44
C VAL A 476 -8.70 8.17 30.24
N GLU A 477 -10.03 8.04 30.27
CA GLU A 477 -10.70 6.94 30.99
C GLU A 477 -10.23 5.57 30.51
N VAL A 478 -10.04 5.38 29.20
CA VAL A 478 -9.54 4.12 28.63
C VAL A 478 -8.09 3.86 29.04
N ALA A 479 -7.23 4.89 29.02
CA ALA A 479 -5.84 4.76 29.44
C ALA A 479 -5.71 4.44 30.93
N GLU A 480 -6.52 5.10 31.77
CA GLU A 480 -6.57 4.86 33.23
C GLU A 480 -7.11 3.46 33.53
N ARG A 481 -8.18 3.00 32.85
CA ARG A 481 -8.66 1.61 33.01
C ARG A 481 -7.59 0.58 32.66
N ARG A 482 -6.80 0.81 31.59
CA ARG A 482 -5.68 -0.08 31.24
C ARG A 482 -4.58 -0.07 32.30
N GLU A 483 -4.33 1.07 32.94
CA GLU A 483 -3.42 1.16 34.08
C GLU A 483 -3.95 0.37 35.28
N ASP A 484 -5.23 0.50 35.61
CA ASP A 484 -5.88 -0.26 36.67
C ASP A 484 -5.87 -1.78 36.39
N GLU A 485 -6.21 -2.19 35.16
CA GLU A 485 -6.15 -3.59 34.71
C GLU A 485 -4.74 -4.17 34.80
N TRP A 486 -3.72 -3.38 34.41
CA TRP A 486 -2.32 -3.77 34.53
C TRP A 486 -1.89 -3.90 36.01
N GLN A 487 -2.29 -2.98 36.88
CA GLN A 487 -2.02 -3.07 38.32
C GLN A 487 -2.66 -4.32 38.93
N ALA A 488 -3.93 -4.60 38.58
CA ALA A 488 -4.63 -5.79 39.02
C ALA A 488 -3.98 -7.07 38.47
N GLY A 489 -3.53 -7.07 37.21
CA GLY A 489 -2.83 -8.18 36.58
C GLY A 489 -1.52 -8.54 37.27
N ILE A 490 -0.71 -7.53 37.65
CA ILE A 490 0.51 -7.75 38.44
C ILE A 490 0.17 -8.32 39.82
N ALA A 491 -0.84 -7.76 40.50
CA ALA A 491 -1.25 -8.24 41.83
C ALA A 491 -1.72 -9.71 41.79
N GLU A 492 -2.50 -10.09 40.78
CA GLU A 492 -2.97 -11.48 40.62
C GLU A 492 -1.82 -12.42 40.24
N ALA A 493 -0.89 -12.00 39.37
CA ALA A 493 0.28 -12.81 39.01
C ALA A 493 1.21 -13.08 40.20
N LEU A 494 1.30 -12.14 41.15
CA LEU A 494 2.14 -12.27 42.36
C LEU A 494 1.43 -12.94 43.54
N LYS A 495 0.14 -13.23 43.43
CA LYS A 495 -0.69 -13.82 44.49
C LYS A 495 -0.18 -15.20 44.93
N GLY A 496 -0.10 -15.42 46.23
CA GLY A 496 0.43 -16.68 46.79
C GLY A 496 1.95 -16.81 46.69
N THR A 497 2.66 -15.83 46.13
CA THR A 497 4.12 -15.73 46.19
C THR A 497 4.55 -14.87 47.37
N TRP A 498 5.81 -15.00 47.79
CA TRP A 498 6.35 -14.17 48.87
C TRP A 498 6.47 -12.67 48.50
N LEU A 499 6.23 -12.32 47.23
CA LEU A 499 6.27 -10.95 46.70
C LEU A 499 4.91 -10.24 46.74
N GLU A 500 3.82 -10.93 47.12
CA GLU A 500 2.44 -10.43 47.12
C GLU A 500 2.26 -9.07 47.82
N ARG A 501 3.04 -8.78 48.88
CA ARG A 501 2.89 -7.56 49.70
C ARG A 501 4.16 -6.70 49.78
N GLY A 502 5.15 -6.95 48.92
CA GLY A 502 6.54 -6.63 49.28
C GLY A 502 7.31 -5.63 48.41
N ILE A 503 6.96 -5.40 47.15
CA ILE A 503 7.91 -4.70 46.24
C ILE A 503 7.20 -3.71 45.32
N SER A 504 7.74 -2.48 45.28
CA SER A 504 7.31 -1.47 44.31
C SER A 504 7.64 -1.90 42.89
N VAL A 505 6.71 -1.73 41.94
CA VAL A 505 6.87 -2.16 40.55
C VAL A 505 8.19 -1.71 39.87
N PRO A 506 8.81 -0.54 40.18
CA PRO A 506 10.11 -0.17 39.58
C PRO A 506 11.27 -1.10 39.98
N GLY A 507 11.22 -1.69 41.18
CA GLY A 507 12.26 -2.61 41.68
C GLY A 507 12.06 -4.06 41.24
N MET A 508 10.94 -4.37 40.57
CA MET A 508 10.56 -5.75 40.25
C MET A 508 11.52 -6.41 39.24
N GLY A 509 12.03 -5.65 38.27
CA GLY A 509 13.01 -6.17 37.29
C GLY A 509 14.29 -6.67 37.96
N GLY A 510 14.88 -5.88 38.87
CA GLY A 510 16.08 -6.27 39.61
C GLY A 510 15.86 -7.50 40.50
N VAL A 511 14.67 -7.65 41.07
CA VAL A 511 14.31 -8.82 41.90
C VAL A 511 14.19 -10.09 41.04
N LEU A 512 13.59 -10.00 39.85
CA LEU A 512 13.49 -11.13 38.92
C LEU A 512 14.87 -11.60 38.43
N ASP A 513 15.79 -10.68 38.21
CA ASP A 513 17.15 -11.03 37.78
C ASP A 513 17.96 -11.68 38.91
N GLN A 514 17.80 -11.21 40.16
CA GLN A 514 18.38 -11.87 41.33
C GLN A 514 17.79 -13.27 41.60
N LEU A 515 16.49 -13.47 41.33
CA LEU A 515 15.87 -14.80 41.40
C LEU A 515 16.39 -15.76 40.33
N ALA A 516 16.68 -15.26 39.12
CA ALA A 516 17.29 -16.06 38.06
C ALA A 516 18.72 -16.50 38.43
N GLU A 517 19.52 -15.58 38.98
CA GLU A 517 20.88 -15.88 39.44
C GLU A 517 20.87 -16.84 40.64
N LEU A 518 19.90 -16.70 41.56
CA LEU A 518 19.70 -17.64 42.67
C LEU A 518 19.35 -19.04 42.17
N SER A 519 18.43 -19.16 41.19
CA SER A 519 18.06 -20.45 40.60
C SER A 519 19.26 -21.16 39.99
N LYS A 520 20.09 -20.42 39.24
CA LYS A 520 21.29 -20.96 38.61
C LYS A 520 22.33 -21.38 39.65
N SER A 521 22.62 -20.51 40.62
CA SER A 521 23.57 -20.79 41.69
C SER A 521 23.17 -22.02 42.52
N LEU A 522 21.87 -22.25 42.75
CA LEU A 522 21.37 -23.44 43.43
C LEU A 522 21.55 -24.72 42.61
N GLN A 523 21.28 -24.68 41.29
CA GLN A 523 21.49 -25.82 40.39
C GLN A 523 22.97 -26.20 40.31
N ASP A 524 23.85 -25.21 40.11
CA ASP A 524 25.30 -25.42 40.03
C ASP A 524 25.85 -25.99 41.35
N ARG A 525 25.35 -25.49 42.50
CA ARG A 525 25.70 -26.00 43.83
C ARG A 525 25.28 -27.44 44.03
N GLU A 526 24.05 -27.81 43.68
CA GLU A 526 23.54 -29.19 43.81
C GLU A 526 24.31 -30.16 42.91
N ALA A 527 24.58 -29.77 41.66
CA ALA A 527 25.41 -30.55 40.75
C ALA A 527 26.84 -30.74 41.29
N MET A 528 27.43 -29.71 41.92
CA MET A 528 28.75 -29.78 42.50
C MET A 528 28.79 -30.69 43.74
N GLN A 529 27.77 -30.60 44.60
CA GLN A 529 27.61 -31.45 45.77
C GLN A 529 27.53 -32.94 45.37
N LEU A 530 26.68 -33.29 44.41
CA LEU A 530 26.55 -34.66 43.90
C LEU A 530 27.87 -35.22 43.32
N ARG A 531 28.65 -34.36 42.66
CA ARG A 531 29.97 -34.76 42.12
C ARG A 531 30.99 -35.02 43.23
N ILE A 532 31.02 -34.19 44.27
CA ILE A 532 31.87 -34.40 45.44
C ILE A 532 31.50 -35.72 46.14
N GLU A 533 30.20 -35.99 46.33
CA GLU A 533 29.72 -37.23 46.94
C GLU A 533 30.16 -38.47 46.16
N LYS A 534 30.04 -38.46 44.83
CA LYS A 534 30.53 -39.55 43.97
C LYS A 534 32.04 -39.76 44.10
N MET A 535 32.82 -38.67 44.11
CA MET A 535 34.28 -38.75 44.24
C MET A 535 34.71 -39.27 45.61
N VAL A 536 34.00 -38.93 46.69
CA VAL A 536 34.25 -39.49 48.03
C VAL A 536 33.94 -40.99 48.04
N ALA A 537 32.79 -41.40 47.50
CA ALA A 537 32.42 -42.81 47.41
C ALA A 537 33.43 -43.63 46.60
N ASP A 538 33.96 -43.10 45.49
CA ASP A 538 35.01 -43.76 44.70
C ASP A 538 36.29 -44.00 45.53
N ARG A 539 36.65 -43.07 46.41
CA ARG A 539 37.81 -43.23 47.30
C ARG A 539 37.57 -44.30 48.34
N ASP A 540 36.43 -44.28 49.01
CA ASP A 540 36.07 -45.22 50.06
C ASP A 540 35.97 -46.66 49.50
N ASN A 541 35.36 -46.82 48.32
CA ASN A 541 35.23 -48.11 47.65
C ASN A 541 36.58 -48.74 47.26
N PHE A 542 37.58 -47.94 46.87
CA PHE A 542 38.92 -48.45 46.59
C PHE A 542 39.59 -48.98 47.87
N LEU A 543 39.50 -48.23 48.98
CA LEU A 543 40.08 -48.64 50.26
C LEU A 543 39.46 -49.94 50.77
N VAL A 544 38.12 -50.05 50.70
CA VAL A 544 37.39 -51.26 51.11
C VAL A 544 37.76 -52.47 50.24
N GLU A 545 37.85 -52.30 48.92
CA GLU A 545 38.17 -53.43 48.05
C GLU A 545 39.62 -53.88 48.16
N VAL A 546 40.58 -52.96 48.24
CA VAL A 546 42.01 -53.33 48.28
C VAL A 546 42.36 -54.09 49.56
N THR A 547 41.77 -53.69 50.69
CA THR A 547 41.92 -54.36 51.98
C THR A 547 41.26 -55.75 51.96
N ALA A 548 40.06 -55.87 51.38
CA ALA A 548 39.40 -57.17 51.22
C ALA A 548 40.20 -58.13 50.31
N VAL A 549 40.71 -57.65 49.17
CA VAL A 549 41.51 -58.47 48.25
C VAL A 549 42.86 -58.86 48.87
N ALA A 550 43.48 -57.99 49.68
CA ALA A 550 44.70 -58.32 50.42
C ALA A 550 44.48 -59.39 51.48
N ALA A 551 43.38 -59.30 52.23
CA ALA A 551 42.99 -60.31 53.21
C ALA A 551 42.76 -61.68 52.57
N ASP A 552 42.05 -61.72 51.43
CA ASP A 552 41.82 -62.96 50.69
C ASP A 552 43.11 -63.55 50.09
N ALA A 553 44.09 -62.70 49.75
CA ALA A 553 45.41 -63.12 49.28
C ALA A 553 46.38 -63.53 50.40
N GLY A 554 46.04 -63.26 51.66
CA GLY A 554 46.91 -63.46 52.82
C GLY A 554 48.12 -62.52 52.87
N GLU A 555 48.03 -61.34 52.26
CA GLU A 555 49.07 -60.30 52.32
C GLU A 555 48.92 -59.45 53.59
N ALA A 556 50.05 -59.03 54.18
CA ALA A 556 50.03 -58.14 55.35
C ALA A 556 49.61 -56.71 54.96
N ASP A 557 48.73 -56.12 55.78
CA ASP A 557 48.13 -54.79 55.64
C ASP A 557 49.04 -53.69 56.23
N ASP A 558 50.33 -53.71 55.89
CA ASP A 558 51.35 -52.83 56.48
C ASP A 558 51.76 -51.66 55.57
N ASP A 559 51.30 -51.64 54.31
CA ASP A 559 51.66 -50.63 53.31
C ASP A 559 50.49 -49.70 52.95
N GLU A 560 50.81 -48.57 52.31
CA GLU A 560 49.80 -47.72 51.68
C GLU A 560 48.90 -48.53 50.71
N PRO A 561 47.57 -48.30 50.72
CA PRO A 561 46.59 -49.01 49.89
C PRO A 561 46.97 -49.11 48.41
N GLU A 562 47.59 -48.06 47.86
CA GLU A 562 48.07 -48.01 46.48
C GLU A 562 49.24 -48.95 46.19
N GLN A 563 50.13 -49.15 47.18
CA GLN A 563 51.26 -50.07 47.06
C GLN A 563 50.82 -51.52 47.23
N LEU A 564 49.86 -51.76 48.14
CA LEU A 564 49.23 -53.06 48.33
C LEU A 564 48.59 -53.57 47.03
N ALA A 565 47.86 -52.71 46.31
CA ALA A 565 47.32 -53.04 44.98
C ALA A 565 48.41 -53.41 43.95
N ILE A 566 49.55 -52.71 43.96
CA ILE A 566 50.67 -53.02 43.04
C ILE A 566 51.26 -54.38 43.37
N ARG A 567 51.51 -54.67 44.65
CA ARG A 567 52.09 -55.96 45.09
C ARG A 567 51.19 -57.14 44.71
N LEU A 568 49.87 -57.01 44.94
CA LEU A 568 48.88 -58.01 44.54
C LEU A 568 48.89 -58.28 43.03
N ALA A 569 48.96 -57.22 42.21
CA ALA A 569 49.05 -57.35 40.76
C ALA A 569 50.35 -58.05 40.32
N GLN A 570 51.50 -57.71 40.92
CA GLN A 570 52.78 -58.38 40.63
C GLN A 570 52.78 -59.86 41.04
N ARG A 571 52.13 -60.20 42.16
CA ARG A 571 51.98 -61.58 42.62
C ARG A 571 51.09 -62.38 41.67
N LEU A 572 49.99 -61.79 41.20
CA LEU A 572 49.13 -62.40 40.18
C LEU A 572 49.90 -62.68 38.89
N GLU A 573 50.65 -61.70 38.38
CA GLU A 573 51.44 -61.85 37.15
C GLU A 573 52.47 -62.99 37.26
N ARG A 574 53.14 -63.12 38.43
CA ARG A 574 54.07 -64.25 38.67
C ARG A 574 53.34 -65.58 38.67
N ALA A 575 52.16 -65.67 39.31
CA ALA A 575 51.37 -66.89 39.38
C ALA A 575 50.84 -67.33 38.00
N GLU A 576 50.42 -66.38 37.17
CA GLU A 576 49.99 -66.63 35.79
C GLU A 576 51.13 -67.20 34.94
N ARG A 577 52.33 -66.60 34.99
CA ARG A 577 53.51 -67.12 34.28
C ARG A 577 53.88 -68.54 34.72
N MET A 578 53.80 -68.85 36.01
CA MET A 578 54.09 -70.19 36.52
C MET A 578 53.03 -71.22 36.08
N ARG A 579 51.75 -70.82 36.02
CA ARG A 579 50.67 -71.65 35.49
C ARG A 579 50.86 -71.96 34.00
N GLU A 580 51.22 -70.96 33.21
CA GLU A 580 51.52 -71.12 31.77
C GLU A 580 52.73 -72.03 31.53
N ALA A 581 53.82 -71.84 32.29
CA ALA A 581 55.00 -72.70 32.22
C ALA A 581 54.65 -74.17 32.55
N LYS A 582 53.83 -74.40 33.59
CA LYS A 582 53.34 -75.75 33.95
C LYS A 582 52.49 -76.36 32.84
N ALA A 583 51.59 -75.58 32.22
CA ALA A 583 50.77 -76.05 31.11
C ALA A 583 51.61 -76.43 29.87
N SER A 584 52.64 -75.65 29.55
CA SER A 584 53.57 -75.99 28.45
C SER A 584 54.31 -77.30 28.71
N LEU A 585 54.81 -77.52 29.93
CA LEU A 585 55.49 -78.76 30.29
C LEU A 585 54.54 -79.97 30.24
N VAL A 586 53.28 -79.81 30.64
CA VAL A 586 52.26 -80.87 30.52
C VAL A 586 51.98 -81.23 29.06
N ASN A 587 51.94 -80.25 28.15
CA ASN A 587 51.80 -80.51 26.72
C ASN A 587 53.03 -81.24 26.13
N ASP A 588 54.24 -80.88 26.57
CA ASP A 588 55.47 -81.59 26.18
C ASP A 588 55.47 -83.04 26.67
N LEU A 589 54.97 -83.29 27.89
CA LEU A 589 54.81 -84.63 28.44
C LEU A 589 53.87 -85.48 27.56
N GLN A 590 52.71 -84.94 27.18
CA GLN A 590 51.77 -85.62 26.30
C GLN A 590 52.40 -85.98 24.95
N ARG A 591 53.12 -85.03 24.33
CA ARG A 591 53.81 -85.28 23.05
C ARG A 591 54.85 -86.40 23.14
N LEU A 592 55.60 -86.47 24.24
CA LEU A 592 56.57 -87.53 24.47
C LEU A 592 55.90 -88.89 24.72
N GLN A 593 54.73 -88.92 25.36
CA GLN A 593 53.91 -90.11 25.54
C GLN A 593 53.35 -90.62 24.20
N ASP A 594 52.85 -89.73 23.34
CA ASP A 594 52.38 -90.12 22.00
C ASP A 594 53.53 -90.72 21.17
N GLN A 595 54.74 -90.13 21.26
CA GLN A 595 55.95 -90.69 20.63
C GLN A 595 56.32 -92.07 21.19
N ARG A 596 56.12 -92.28 22.49
CA ARG A 596 56.34 -93.57 23.15
C ARG A 596 55.43 -94.64 22.57
N GLU A 597 54.14 -94.34 22.41
CA GLU A 597 53.17 -95.28 21.83
C GLU A 597 53.52 -95.68 20.40
N ILE A 598 53.97 -94.72 19.58
CA ILE A 598 54.44 -94.99 18.21
C ILE A 598 55.66 -95.91 18.21
N LEU A 599 56.66 -95.61 19.07
CA LEU A 599 57.87 -96.45 19.21
C LEU A 599 57.55 -97.86 19.67
N ASP A 600 56.64 -98.03 20.64
CA ASP A 600 56.21 -99.35 21.11
C ASP A 600 55.49 -100.15 20.00
N ALA A 601 54.73 -99.47 19.13
CA ALA A 601 54.11 -100.09 17.95
C ALA A 601 55.15 -100.53 16.89
N GLU A 602 56.18 -99.70 16.62
CA GLU A 602 57.31 -100.04 15.73
C GLU A 602 58.08 -101.26 16.26
N VAL A 603 58.42 -101.27 17.56
CA VAL A 603 59.07 -102.41 18.24
C VAL A 603 58.22 -103.69 18.11
N SER A 604 56.91 -103.58 18.36
CA SER A 604 55.99 -104.73 18.27
C SER A 604 55.84 -105.26 16.84
N ALA A 605 55.93 -104.41 15.82
CA ALA A 605 55.90 -104.81 14.41
C ALA A 605 57.21 -105.48 14.00
N HIS A 606 58.35 -104.92 14.42
CA HIS A 606 59.67 -105.49 14.19
C HIS A 606 59.82 -106.87 14.85
N GLU A 607 59.43 -107.02 16.11
CA GLU A 607 59.48 -108.31 16.82
C GLU A 607 58.57 -109.37 16.16
N ARG A 608 57.42 -108.99 15.62
CA ARG A 608 56.58 -109.91 14.82
C ARG A 608 57.31 -110.40 13.56
N ARG A 609 57.91 -109.49 12.79
CA ARG A 609 58.69 -109.80 11.58
C ARG A 609 59.88 -110.70 11.90
N LYS A 610 60.60 -110.38 12.98
CA LYS A 610 61.73 -111.16 13.52
C LYS A 610 61.30 -112.58 13.86
N ASN A 611 60.23 -112.74 14.62
CA ASN A 611 59.71 -114.06 14.99
C ASN A 611 59.24 -114.88 13.78
N GLU A 612 58.64 -114.24 12.76
CA GLU A 612 58.27 -114.92 11.51
C GLU A 612 59.50 -115.51 10.79
N VAL A 613 60.56 -114.71 10.62
CA VAL A 613 61.81 -115.15 10.01
C VAL A 613 62.47 -116.27 10.83
N LEU A 614 62.56 -116.12 12.15
CA LEU A 614 63.11 -117.15 13.05
C LEU A 614 62.34 -118.48 12.94
N SER A 615 61.01 -118.43 12.88
CA SER A 615 60.15 -119.60 12.76
C SER A 615 60.33 -120.35 11.44
N VAL A 616 60.52 -119.65 10.32
CA VAL A 616 60.72 -120.28 9.00
C VAL A 616 62.00 -121.12 8.96
N PHE A 617 63.07 -120.65 9.61
CA PHE A 617 64.36 -121.34 9.66
C PHE A 617 64.47 -122.35 10.80
N GLY A 618 63.54 -122.32 11.76
CA GLY A 618 63.53 -123.17 12.95
C GLY A 618 64.71 -122.87 13.88
N VAL A 619 65.06 -121.59 14.03
CA VAL A 619 66.17 -121.10 14.85
C VAL A 619 65.69 -120.03 15.81
N VAL A 620 66.48 -119.76 16.84
CA VAL A 620 66.13 -118.81 17.92
C VAL A 620 66.79 -117.44 17.78
N THR A 621 67.81 -117.29 16.93
CA THR A 621 68.46 -115.99 16.68
C THR A 621 68.57 -115.65 15.20
N LEU A 622 68.54 -114.35 14.85
CA LEU A 622 68.70 -113.89 13.46
C LEU A 622 70.10 -114.24 12.92
N ALA A 623 71.10 -114.33 13.79
CA ALA A 623 72.43 -114.82 13.44
C ALA A 623 72.41 -116.30 13.00
N ASP A 624 71.62 -117.13 13.68
CA ASP A 624 71.44 -118.54 13.31
C ASP A 624 70.70 -118.68 11.97
N VAL A 625 69.81 -117.74 11.61
CA VAL A 625 69.12 -117.74 10.30
C VAL A 625 70.13 -117.62 9.17
N VAL A 626 71.10 -116.72 9.32
CA VAL A 626 72.18 -116.53 8.34
C VAL A 626 73.01 -117.81 8.18
N GLN A 627 73.43 -118.42 9.29
CA GLN A 627 74.21 -119.68 9.27
C GLN A 627 73.43 -120.84 8.64
N ARG A 628 72.13 -120.96 8.93
CA ARG A 628 71.31 -122.08 8.44
C ARG A 628 70.94 -121.93 6.97
N ASP A 629 70.81 -120.70 6.46
CA ASP A 629 70.70 -120.48 5.01
C ASP A 629 71.98 -120.89 4.27
N GLU A 630 73.17 -120.59 4.82
CA GLU A 630 74.45 -121.05 4.26
C GLU A 630 74.54 -122.58 4.21
N LEU A 631 74.20 -123.28 5.29
CA LEU A 631 74.16 -124.76 5.29
C LEU A 631 73.17 -125.33 4.26
N LEU A 632 72.02 -124.68 4.07
CA LEU A 632 71.07 -125.07 3.02
C LEU A 632 71.65 -124.84 1.62
N ARG A 633 72.41 -123.76 1.41
CA ARG A 633 73.09 -123.47 0.13
C ARG A 633 74.17 -124.50 -0.15
N ASP A 634 74.93 -124.90 0.85
CA ASP A 634 75.96 -125.93 0.73
C ASP A 634 75.36 -127.31 0.43
N ARG A 635 74.26 -127.70 1.09
CA ARG A 635 73.52 -128.92 0.76
C ARG A 635 73.07 -128.93 -0.70
N ASP A 636 72.51 -127.83 -1.19
CA ASP A 636 72.02 -127.75 -2.57
C ASP A 636 73.17 -127.78 -3.59
N ARG A 637 74.32 -127.16 -3.27
CA ARG A 637 75.56 -127.30 -4.04
C ARG A 637 76.00 -128.77 -4.08
N LEU A 638 76.11 -129.43 -2.93
CA LEU A 638 76.54 -130.82 -2.83
C LEU A 638 75.63 -131.78 -3.60
N ARG A 639 74.30 -131.59 -3.55
CA ARG A 639 73.36 -132.40 -4.34
C ARG A 639 73.57 -132.22 -5.84
N LYS A 640 73.87 -131.00 -6.28
CA LYS A 640 74.22 -130.74 -7.67
C LYS A 640 75.53 -131.43 -8.05
N THR A 641 76.55 -131.40 -7.17
CA THR A 641 77.83 -132.09 -7.40
C THR A 641 77.66 -133.60 -7.43
N VAL A 642 76.82 -134.18 -6.58
CA VAL A 642 76.50 -135.63 -6.60
C VAL A 642 75.87 -136.02 -7.92
N ALA A 643 74.88 -135.26 -8.40
CA ALA A 643 74.26 -135.52 -9.70
C ALA A 643 75.26 -135.42 -10.87
N GLU A 644 76.15 -134.42 -10.83
CA GLU A 644 77.24 -134.26 -11.82
C GLU A 644 78.24 -135.43 -11.78
N LEU A 645 78.62 -135.89 -10.58
CA LEU A 645 79.54 -137.03 -10.39
C LEU A 645 78.90 -138.37 -10.81
N GLU A 646 77.62 -138.59 -10.53
CA GLU A 646 76.88 -139.77 -11.00
C GLU A 646 76.85 -139.84 -12.53
N GLU A 647 76.60 -138.71 -13.19
CA GLU A 647 76.65 -138.58 -14.65
C GLU A 647 78.08 -138.84 -15.19
N GLN A 648 79.10 -138.35 -14.49
CA GLN A 648 80.51 -138.60 -14.83
C GLN A 648 80.86 -140.11 -14.73
N VAL A 649 80.42 -140.79 -13.67
CA VAL A 649 80.58 -142.24 -13.48
C VAL A 649 79.89 -143.04 -14.58
N PHE A 650 78.69 -142.63 -15.02
CA PHE A 650 77.99 -143.27 -16.15
C PHE A 650 78.82 -143.17 -17.43
N SER A 651 79.42 -142.00 -17.68
CA SER A 651 80.23 -141.74 -18.87
C SER A 651 81.56 -142.50 -18.92
N GLU A 652 82.31 -142.58 -17.82
CA GLU A 652 83.66 -143.16 -17.81
C GLU A 652 83.65 -144.69 -17.84
N LEU A 653 82.67 -145.32 -17.19
CA LEU A 653 82.53 -146.78 -17.15
C LEU A 653 81.67 -147.35 -18.30
N ALA A 654 81.11 -146.48 -19.15
CA ALA A 654 80.23 -146.83 -20.28
C ALA A 654 79.07 -147.77 -19.87
N VAL A 655 78.41 -147.43 -18.76
CA VAL A 655 77.30 -148.21 -18.19
C VAL A 655 76.07 -147.32 -18.00
N GLU A 656 74.89 -147.91 -18.16
CA GLU A 656 73.61 -147.19 -18.14
C GLU A 656 73.09 -146.92 -16.71
N GLY A 657 73.81 -147.33 -15.66
CA GLY A 657 73.37 -147.08 -14.27
C GLY A 657 74.44 -147.21 -13.20
N PHE A 658 74.22 -146.48 -12.09
CA PHE A 658 75.16 -146.40 -10.96
C PHE A 658 75.39 -147.76 -10.29
N GLU A 659 74.34 -148.56 -10.13
CA GLU A 659 74.45 -149.91 -9.57
C GLU A 659 75.25 -150.86 -10.48
N GLN A 660 75.24 -150.65 -11.80
CA GLN A 660 76.12 -151.40 -12.72
C GLN A 660 77.57 -150.94 -12.63
N ALA A 661 77.83 -149.62 -12.60
CA ALA A 661 79.16 -149.04 -12.36
C ALA A 661 79.77 -149.54 -11.04
N ARG A 662 78.96 -149.58 -9.98
CA ARG A 662 79.31 -150.09 -8.66
C ARG A 662 79.63 -151.58 -8.68
N SER A 663 78.86 -152.40 -9.41
CA SER A 663 79.15 -153.84 -9.56
C SER A 663 80.45 -154.13 -10.32
N ILE A 664 80.82 -153.32 -11.32
CA ILE A 664 82.11 -153.43 -12.01
C ILE A 664 83.24 -153.11 -11.03
N LEU A 665 83.13 -151.99 -10.30
CA LEU A 665 84.12 -151.55 -9.33
C LEU A 665 84.22 -152.48 -8.10
N ASP A 666 83.13 -153.15 -7.69
CA ASP A 666 83.12 -154.13 -6.59
C ASP A 666 83.85 -155.44 -6.93
N GLY A 667 83.95 -155.79 -8.23
CA GLY A 667 84.69 -156.96 -8.73
C GLY A 667 86.18 -156.69 -8.95
N VAL A 668 86.60 -155.43 -8.85
CA VAL A 668 88.01 -155.02 -8.93
C VAL A 668 88.66 -155.27 -7.57
N ASP A 669 89.62 -156.20 -7.52
CA ASP A 669 90.46 -156.36 -6.33
C ASP A 669 91.44 -155.19 -6.24
N LEU A 670 90.99 -154.15 -5.55
CA LEU A 670 91.85 -153.04 -5.14
C LEU A 670 93.10 -153.54 -4.41
N GLY A 671 93.06 -154.72 -3.77
CA GLY A 671 94.22 -155.38 -3.16
C GLY A 671 95.29 -155.76 -4.19
N SER A 672 94.92 -156.40 -5.30
CA SER A 672 95.84 -156.71 -6.40
C SER A 672 96.39 -155.43 -7.06
N ILE A 673 95.53 -154.42 -7.30
CA ILE A 673 95.96 -153.14 -7.88
C ILE A 673 96.80 -152.32 -6.88
N ALA A 674 96.51 -152.43 -5.58
CA ALA A 674 97.29 -151.84 -4.50
C ALA A 674 98.61 -152.57 -4.27
N ILE A 675 98.72 -153.87 -4.57
CA ILE A 675 99.98 -154.62 -4.52
C ILE A 675 100.89 -154.19 -5.68
N GLU A 676 100.37 -154.07 -6.90
CA GLU A 676 101.13 -153.49 -8.02
C GLU A 676 101.57 -152.05 -7.73
N LYS A 677 100.67 -151.24 -7.11
CA LYS A 677 100.99 -149.90 -6.62
C LYS A 677 102.00 -149.90 -5.46
N ALA A 678 101.93 -150.86 -4.53
CA ALA A 678 102.80 -150.97 -3.35
C ALA A 678 104.22 -151.46 -3.70
N GLU A 679 104.35 -152.38 -4.64
CA GLU A 679 105.65 -152.74 -5.21
C GLU A 679 106.32 -151.52 -5.87
N ALA A 680 105.53 -150.66 -6.53
CA ALA A 680 105.98 -149.40 -7.11
C ALA A 680 106.27 -148.31 -6.06
N GLU A 681 105.50 -148.25 -4.97
CA GLU A 681 105.61 -147.29 -3.86
C GLU A 681 106.74 -147.57 -2.86
N GLN A 682 107.46 -148.69 -2.92
CA GLN A 682 108.51 -148.89 -1.89
C GLN A 682 109.82 -149.52 -2.37
N ARG A 683 109.89 -149.72 -3.67
CA ARG A 683 110.98 -149.07 -4.38
C ARG A 683 111.19 -147.60 -3.96
N LEU A 684 110.14 -146.86 -3.55
CA LEU A 684 110.21 -145.49 -3.04
C LEU A 684 110.77 -145.32 -1.61
N ARG A 685 110.78 -146.35 -0.73
CA ARG A 685 111.25 -146.16 0.67
C ARG A 685 112.27 -147.19 1.19
N ALA A 686 112.78 -148.08 0.35
CA ALA A 686 114.23 -148.31 0.34
C ALA A 686 115.03 -146.98 0.42
N SER A 687 114.44 -145.85 -0.01
CA SER A 687 114.95 -144.49 0.19
C SER A 687 114.72 -143.87 1.59
N ASP A 688 113.80 -144.38 2.42
CA ASP A 688 113.71 -144.02 3.86
C ASP A 688 114.69 -144.84 4.71
N GLU A 689 115.08 -146.04 4.28
CA GLU A 689 116.22 -146.80 4.82
C GLU A 689 117.51 -145.94 4.84
N ALA A 690 117.64 -145.03 3.86
CA ALA A 690 118.67 -144.01 3.77
C ALA A 690 118.35 -142.74 4.59
N ILE A 691 117.09 -142.56 4.99
CA ILE A 691 116.73 -141.73 6.15
C ILE A 691 117.14 -142.46 7.42
N GLN A 692 118.44 -142.55 7.52
CA GLN A 692 118.99 -142.08 8.74
C GLN A 692 118.89 -143.14 9.85
N HIS A 693 119.80 -144.12 9.91
CA HIS A 693 121.23 -144.03 9.55
C HIS A 693 121.95 -142.73 10.02
N GLN A 694 121.21 -141.72 10.45
CA GLN A 694 121.54 -140.33 10.78
C GLN A 694 120.73 -139.98 12.05
N LEU A 695 119.66 -140.73 12.41
CA LEU A 695 119.20 -140.80 13.80
C LEU A 695 120.13 -141.69 14.64
N ILE A 696 120.71 -142.74 14.03
CA ILE A 696 121.93 -143.44 14.49
C ILE A 696 123.10 -142.47 14.79
N ARG A 697 123.11 -141.22 14.27
CA ARG A 697 124.09 -140.16 14.63
C ARG A 697 123.64 -139.25 15.76
N GLN A 698 122.35 -139.16 16.06
CA GLN A 698 121.84 -138.06 16.88
C GLN A 698 121.85 -138.33 18.39
N THR A 699 121.66 -139.56 18.88
CA THR A 699 121.69 -139.81 20.34
C THR A 699 122.95 -140.54 20.83
N ARG A 700 123.82 -140.97 19.90
CA ARG A 700 125.28 -140.97 20.13
C ARG A 700 125.86 -139.57 20.51
N ALA A 701 125.03 -138.51 20.55
CA ALA A 701 125.34 -137.22 21.18
C ALA A 701 124.64 -137.02 22.54
N THR A 702 123.66 -137.86 22.90
CA THR A 702 123.16 -138.00 24.28
C THR A 702 124.15 -138.78 25.16
N ASP A 703 124.96 -139.66 24.56
CA ASP A 703 126.27 -140.19 24.99
C ASP A 703 127.23 -139.21 25.71
N LYS A 704 126.96 -137.90 25.82
CA LYS A 704 127.92 -136.93 26.38
C LYS A 704 127.34 -135.99 27.43
N LEU A 705 126.02 -136.00 27.64
CA LEU A 705 125.33 -134.98 28.46
C LEU A 705 124.93 -135.42 29.88
N ASP A 706 124.73 -136.70 30.19
CA ASP A 706 124.49 -137.13 31.59
C ASP A 706 125.75 -137.64 32.30
N ALA A 707 126.87 -137.72 31.58
CA ALA A 707 128.14 -138.12 32.16
C ALA A 707 128.72 -137.08 33.14
N ILE A 708 128.54 -135.75 32.98
CA ILE A 708 129.15 -134.75 33.87
C ILE A 708 128.38 -133.41 33.86
N GLY A 709 127.79 -133.11 35.01
CA GLY A 709 127.63 -131.78 35.58
C GLY A 709 127.34 -132.00 37.06
N GLY A 710 128.16 -131.62 38.01
CA GLY A 710 129.33 -130.75 38.03
C GLY A 710 129.45 -130.43 39.52
N ASP A 711 130.53 -130.88 40.15
CA ASP A 711 130.71 -130.68 41.59
C ASP A 711 130.60 -129.18 41.92
N SER A 712 129.97 -128.84 43.05
CA SER A 712 130.17 -127.54 43.70
C SER A 712 130.90 -127.76 45.02
N ALA A 713 131.97 -128.55 45.00
CA ALA A 713 133.15 -128.22 45.76
C ALA A 713 133.95 -127.17 44.97
N VAL A 714 133.79 -125.91 45.39
CA VAL A 714 134.76 -124.79 45.30
C VAL A 714 135.48 -124.63 43.94
N ALA A 715 135.25 -123.54 43.21
CA ALA A 715 136.16 -122.39 43.32
C ALA A 715 137.51 -122.74 43.99
N ARG A 716 138.52 -123.13 43.24
CA ARG A 716 139.56 -122.22 42.73
C ARG A 716 140.90 -122.96 42.88
N ILE A 717 141.99 -122.66 42.24
CA ILE A 717 142.50 -121.52 41.50
C ILE A 717 141.80 -121.17 40.18
N ASP A 718 142.40 -121.31 39.01
CA ASP A 718 143.56 -122.16 38.70
C ASP A 718 143.32 -123.66 38.93
#